data_AF-A0A0S3TJJ1-F1
#
_entry.id   AF-A0A0S3TJJ1-F1
#
_cell.length_a   1.000
_cell.length_b   1.000
_cell.length_c   1.000
_cell.angle_alpha   90.00
_cell.angle_beta   90.00
_cell.angle_gamma   90.00
#
_symmetry.space_group_name_H-M   'P 1'
#
loop_
_entity.id
_entity.type
_entity.pdbx_description
1 polymer ?
#
loop_
_entity_poly.entity_id
_entity_poly.type
_entity_poly.pdbx_seq_one_letter_code
_entity_poly.pdbx_strand_id
1 'polypeptide(L)'
;MYAQQWILTSTEQPPEWFLEAVKEYTPTSSGQFAAQLLWQRGIADIPQLAAFVNPKNYLPASPFEFGQEMHLAVERLERAWKFGDKVAIWGDFDADGITSTAVLWDGLGQFFRQNSQLFYYIPNRLTESHGLNCQGIDKLANQGFNLIVTCDTGSTNIDEITYANQLGIDVIVTDHHTLPAERPPVTAIINPRYLSSDHQLFHLSGVAVAYKLVEALYQTLPEIPQQPLEDLLDLVAVGLIADLVQLSGDCRYLAQLGIGRLQEDFKLPPAQRRRPGVGRLLELCQKSGDRPTDISFGLGPRINAVSRIQGDASFCVELLTSRDQARVHQLAEATELANSRRKSLQKEVAQQVNHKISQMDLSTTSVIVLADPQWAVGVLGLVAGQVAQETGRPTILLSTEGVEGQGGQGGQGSNLSPLSFPNPQSLARGSARSVNSVDLYQLVKNQAHLLHRFGGHPYAAGLSLPVENIPLFTEAINQQLLQTLGGTTLTPTVQADLVVTVADLGKELFLELKLLEPCGMGNPVPKLLIQNCWFENAWHRNQQDSQGKKIQYIKAEFDIRDESSKNPFPGVWWGHYKDELPPGRCDCIVELDYNTFKKRYEIRLIAVRSSEQSARLTPHSIQILDWRNITTPPTLPNPPLLVKECPTSWDDLRVWLRRSLHNQQPLAIAWSKTEHQPPEQIWLTLVGIAKYLSRTNQLVTRVQLLQKLGISDQSLHMGLRALRYLGFTIQRQDRYLQINQQPNTESALAETAVNKFLAAVREEQFQRQYFAEVPISTIQAIACNISYQLAVTSY
;
A
#
# COMPACT_ATOMS: atom_id res chain seq x y z
N MET A 1 -3.95 -27.58 -5.20
CA MET A 1 -4.39 -26.24 -4.76
C MET A 1 -3.87 -26.01 -3.36
N TYR A 2 -3.13 -24.92 -3.14
CA TYR A 2 -2.75 -24.51 -1.79
C TYR A 2 -4.02 -24.21 -0.99
N ALA A 3 -4.09 -24.63 0.27
CA ALA A 3 -5.22 -24.30 1.14
C ALA A 3 -5.20 -22.79 1.40
N GLN A 4 -6.12 -22.04 0.79
CA GLN A 4 -6.28 -20.61 1.07
C GLN A 4 -7.12 -20.43 2.34
N GLN A 5 -6.69 -19.54 3.23
CA GLN A 5 -7.48 -19.21 4.41
C GLN A 5 -8.57 -18.19 4.04
N TRP A 6 -9.84 -18.53 4.27
CA TRP A 6 -10.96 -17.63 4.01
C TRP A 6 -11.34 -16.90 5.28
N ILE A 7 -11.37 -15.57 5.22
CA ILE A 7 -11.78 -14.71 6.35
C ILE A 7 -13.09 -14.04 5.96
N LEU A 8 -14.15 -14.29 6.74
CA LEU A 8 -15.39 -13.53 6.62
C LEU A 8 -15.31 -12.33 7.56
N THR A 9 -15.48 -11.13 7.02
CA THR A 9 -15.54 -9.91 7.83
C THR A 9 -16.77 -9.97 8.73
N SER A 10 -16.61 -9.74 10.04
CA SER A 10 -17.74 -9.67 10.97
C SER A 10 -18.68 -8.55 10.57
N THR A 11 -19.97 -8.83 10.42
CA THR A 11 -20.97 -7.87 9.97
C THR A 11 -21.69 -7.25 11.16
N GLU A 12 -21.28 -6.04 11.57
CA GLU A 12 -22.17 -5.20 12.37
C GLU A 12 -23.28 -4.69 11.45
N GLN A 13 -24.54 -4.98 11.80
CA GLN A 13 -25.68 -4.50 11.02
C GLN A 13 -25.74 -2.97 11.10
N PRO A 14 -25.84 -2.26 9.96
CA PRO A 14 -26.01 -0.82 9.98
C PRO A 14 -27.34 -0.45 10.66
N PRO A 15 -27.41 0.68 11.37
CA PRO A 15 -28.65 1.13 11.97
C PRO A 15 -29.68 1.52 10.89
N GLU A 16 -30.97 1.43 11.23
CA GLU A 16 -32.08 1.66 10.28
C GLU A 16 -32.04 3.04 9.61
N TRP A 17 -31.71 4.09 10.36
CA TRP A 17 -31.57 5.44 9.82
C TRP A 17 -30.47 5.55 8.75
N PHE A 18 -29.40 4.74 8.84
CA PHE A 18 -28.31 4.74 7.86
C PHE A 18 -28.72 3.99 6.60
N LEU A 19 -29.48 2.89 6.75
CA LEU A 19 -30.09 2.20 5.61
C LEU A 19 -31.02 3.13 4.82
N GLU A 20 -31.86 3.89 5.52
CA GLU A 20 -32.74 4.89 4.89
C GLU A 20 -31.94 5.96 4.13
N ALA A 21 -30.86 6.48 4.73
CA ALA A 21 -29.99 7.46 4.09
C ALA A 21 -29.30 6.90 2.84
N VAL A 22 -28.80 5.66 2.88
CA VAL A 22 -28.18 5.02 1.71
C VAL A 22 -29.21 4.76 0.60
N LYS A 23 -30.44 4.42 0.96
CA LYS A 23 -31.52 4.16 0.01
C LYS A 23 -31.84 5.36 -0.89
N GLU A 24 -31.61 6.58 -0.44
CA GLU A 24 -31.75 7.80 -1.26
C GLU A 24 -30.80 7.79 -2.47
N TYR A 25 -29.65 7.11 -2.36
CA TYR A 25 -28.66 6.96 -3.43
C TYR A 25 -28.84 5.67 -4.25
N THR A 26 -29.72 4.75 -3.84
CA THR A 26 -29.99 3.47 -4.52
C THR A 26 -31.47 3.31 -4.92
N PRO A 27 -32.01 4.15 -5.83
CA PRO A 27 -33.44 4.15 -6.15
C PRO A 27 -33.94 2.85 -6.81
N THR A 28 -33.03 2.00 -7.28
CA THR A 28 -33.34 0.74 -7.97
C THR A 28 -33.06 -0.52 -7.15
N SER A 29 -32.73 -0.40 -5.86
CA SER A 29 -32.48 -1.55 -4.98
C SER A 29 -32.83 -1.24 -3.52
N SER A 30 -32.64 -2.20 -2.61
CA SER A 30 -32.89 -1.99 -1.17
C SER A 30 -31.83 -1.13 -0.49
N GLY A 31 -30.61 -1.02 -1.07
CA GLY A 31 -29.48 -0.30 -0.47
C GLY A 31 -28.79 -1.03 0.68
N GLN A 32 -29.25 -2.25 1.02
CA GLN A 32 -28.79 -3.00 2.19
C GLN A 32 -27.31 -3.41 2.12
N PHE A 33 -26.83 -3.80 0.94
CA PHE A 33 -25.46 -4.26 0.72
C PHE A 33 -24.48 -3.09 0.70
N ALA A 34 -24.85 -1.99 0.04
CA ALA A 34 -24.07 -0.76 0.09
C ALA A 34 -23.99 -0.21 1.51
N ALA A 35 -25.12 -0.13 2.24
CA ALA A 35 -25.13 0.34 3.62
C ALA A 35 -24.26 -0.53 4.53
N GLN A 36 -24.37 -1.85 4.40
CA GLN A 36 -23.56 -2.80 5.16
C GLN A 36 -22.07 -2.60 4.90
N LEU A 37 -21.65 -2.40 3.65
CA LEU A 37 -20.25 -2.18 3.29
C LEU A 37 -19.73 -0.82 3.73
N LEU A 38 -20.52 0.24 3.54
CA LEU A 38 -20.16 1.60 3.95
C LEU A 38 -19.95 1.66 5.47
N TRP A 39 -20.86 1.05 6.24
CA TRP A 39 -20.74 0.96 7.69
C TRP A 39 -19.47 0.20 8.11
N GLN A 40 -19.21 -0.98 7.51
CA GLN A 40 -18.00 -1.76 7.77
C GLN A 40 -16.70 -1.02 7.42
N ARG A 41 -16.76 -0.10 6.45
CA ARG A 41 -15.63 0.74 6.03
C ARG A 41 -15.49 2.02 6.87
N GLY A 42 -16.28 2.16 7.94
CA GLY A 42 -16.22 3.30 8.85
C GLY A 42 -16.92 4.55 8.32
N ILE A 43 -17.79 4.43 7.31
CA ILE A 43 -18.71 5.49 6.91
C ILE A 43 -19.96 5.36 7.79
N ALA A 44 -20.03 6.18 8.83
CA ALA A 44 -20.98 5.97 9.93
C ALA A 44 -21.85 7.19 10.27
N ASP A 45 -21.81 8.24 9.45
CA ASP A 45 -22.70 9.40 9.57
C ASP A 45 -23.18 9.93 8.21
N ILE A 46 -24.24 10.75 8.23
CA ILE A 46 -24.91 11.28 7.02
C ILE A 46 -23.99 12.23 6.23
N PRO A 47 -23.31 13.23 6.85
CA PRO A 47 -22.35 14.07 6.13
C PRO A 47 -21.24 13.28 5.41
N GLN A 48 -20.66 12.29 6.10
CA GLN A 48 -19.60 11.45 5.56
C GLN A 48 -20.11 10.60 4.40
N LEU A 49 -21.31 10.02 4.51
CA LEU A 49 -21.97 9.31 3.41
C LEU A 49 -22.17 10.23 2.19
N ALA A 50 -22.73 11.41 2.42
CA ALA A 50 -23.04 12.37 1.36
C ALA A 50 -21.76 12.83 0.61
N ALA A 51 -20.68 13.09 1.35
CA ALA A 51 -19.37 13.46 0.80
C ALA A 51 -18.68 12.28 0.09
N PHE A 52 -18.84 11.06 0.61
CA PHE A 52 -18.24 9.86 0.04
C PHE A 52 -18.84 9.48 -1.32
N VAL A 53 -20.17 9.57 -1.44
CA VAL A 53 -20.93 9.19 -2.64
C VAL A 53 -20.90 10.30 -3.70
N ASN A 54 -20.91 11.57 -3.28
CA ASN A 54 -20.98 12.70 -4.20
C ASN A 54 -19.87 13.73 -3.90
N PRO A 55 -18.90 13.93 -4.81
CA PRO A 55 -17.79 14.86 -4.60
C PRO A 55 -18.26 16.32 -4.40
N LYS A 56 -19.48 16.70 -4.82
CA LYS A 56 -20.03 18.04 -4.58
C LYS A 56 -20.28 18.35 -3.10
N ASN A 57 -20.42 17.32 -2.27
CA ASN A 57 -20.64 17.45 -0.83
C ASN A 57 -19.33 17.31 -0.03
N TYR A 58 -18.20 17.09 -0.71
CA TYR A 58 -16.88 17.02 -0.08
C TYR A 58 -16.20 18.39 -0.14
N LEU A 59 -15.58 18.79 0.97
CA LEU A 59 -14.76 20.01 1.05
C LEU A 59 -13.29 19.61 0.95
N PRO A 60 -12.60 19.90 -0.17
CA PRO A 60 -11.19 19.61 -0.32
C PRO A 60 -10.32 20.56 0.51
N ALA A 61 -9.17 20.05 0.93
CA ALA A 61 -8.15 20.84 1.62
C ALA A 61 -7.56 21.91 0.70
N SER A 62 -7.29 23.08 1.27
CA SER A 62 -6.61 24.17 0.55
C SER A 62 -5.17 23.74 0.19
N PRO A 63 -4.63 24.14 -0.98
CA PRO A 63 -3.24 23.86 -1.28
C PRO A 63 -2.28 24.59 -0.31
N PHE A 64 -2.74 25.63 0.40
CA PHE A 64 -1.96 26.33 1.41
C PHE A 64 -1.89 25.60 2.77
N GLU A 65 -2.54 24.44 2.91
CA GLU A 65 -2.38 23.58 4.11
C GLU A 65 -1.00 22.92 4.19
N PHE A 66 -0.23 22.92 3.09
CA PHE A 66 1.22 22.64 3.11
C PHE A 66 2.05 23.74 3.81
N GLY A 67 1.40 24.82 4.25
CA GLY A 67 2.02 25.89 5.04
C GLY A 67 3.10 26.65 4.27
N GLN A 68 4.20 26.96 4.97
CA GLN A 68 5.26 27.82 4.46
C GLN A 68 5.89 27.29 3.15
N GLU A 69 5.96 25.97 2.97
CA GLU A 69 6.55 25.37 1.77
C GLU A 69 5.77 25.72 0.50
N MET A 70 4.44 25.72 0.55
CA MET A 70 3.63 26.14 -0.60
C MET A 70 3.81 27.63 -0.92
N HIS A 71 3.86 28.48 0.12
CA HIS A 71 4.09 29.91 -0.07
C HIS A 71 5.46 30.20 -0.72
N LEU A 72 6.52 29.52 -0.26
CA LEU A 72 7.87 29.65 -0.84
C LEU A 72 7.92 29.19 -2.30
N ALA A 73 7.24 28.08 -2.62
CA ALA A 73 7.16 27.58 -4.00
C ALA A 73 6.46 28.59 -4.93
N VAL A 74 5.31 29.11 -4.50
CA VAL A 74 4.53 30.10 -5.27
C VAL A 74 5.31 31.40 -5.45
N GLU A 75 5.93 31.93 -4.39
CA GLU A 75 6.75 33.15 -4.46
C GLU A 75 7.90 32.98 -5.45
N ARG A 76 8.59 31.83 -5.42
CA ARG A 76 9.71 31.55 -6.32
C ARG A 76 9.26 31.44 -7.79
N LEU A 77 8.11 30.81 -8.05
CA LEU A 77 7.53 30.71 -9.38
C LEU A 77 7.04 32.06 -9.89
N GLU A 78 6.40 32.87 -9.05
CA GLU A 78 5.99 34.22 -9.41
C GLU A 78 7.22 35.08 -9.77
N ARG A 79 8.30 34.97 -9.00
CA ARG A 79 9.58 35.62 -9.32
C ARG A 79 10.12 35.16 -10.67
N ALA A 80 10.14 33.85 -10.93
CA ALA A 80 10.60 33.29 -12.20
C ALA A 80 9.80 33.86 -13.37
N TRP A 81 8.48 33.93 -13.23
CA TRP A 81 7.58 34.48 -14.23
C TRP A 81 7.85 35.97 -14.50
N LYS A 82 7.94 36.80 -13.45
CA LYS A 82 8.17 38.25 -13.56
C LYS A 82 9.51 38.60 -14.20
N PHE A 83 10.57 37.88 -13.86
CA PHE A 83 11.93 38.16 -14.36
C PHE A 83 12.30 37.37 -15.63
N GLY A 84 11.42 36.47 -16.07
CA GLY A 84 11.62 35.69 -17.28
C GLY A 84 12.65 34.57 -17.16
N ASP A 85 12.85 34.05 -15.95
CA ASP A 85 13.71 32.89 -15.68
C ASP A 85 13.31 31.68 -16.55
N LYS A 86 14.30 30.86 -16.90
CA LYS A 86 14.04 29.54 -17.48
C LYS A 86 13.76 28.52 -16.38
N VAL A 87 12.64 27.81 -16.52
CA VAL A 87 12.13 26.80 -15.59
C VAL A 87 12.14 25.42 -16.25
N ALA A 88 12.76 24.45 -15.58
CA ALA A 88 12.73 23.05 -15.98
C ALA A 88 11.83 22.25 -15.03
N ILE A 89 10.85 21.54 -15.57
CA ILE A 89 10.11 20.50 -14.85
C ILE A 89 10.97 19.23 -14.87
N TRP A 90 11.35 18.72 -13.70
CA TRP A 90 12.06 17.45 -13.59
C TRP A 90 11.10 16.35 -13.18
N GLY A 91 10.71 15.49 -14.12
CA GLY A 91 9.73 14.43 -13.87
C GLY A 91 10.35 13.07 -13.56
N ASP A 92 9.47 12.08 -13.33
CA ASP A 92 9.81 10.66 -13.35
C ASP A 92 9.21 9.94 -14.57
N PHE A 93 9.71 8.73 -14.86
CA PHE A 93 9.42 7.97 -16.07
C PHE A 93 8.25 6.96 -15.94
N ASP A 94 7.59 6.93 -14.79
CA ASP A 94 6.43 6.08 -14.58
C ASP A 94 5.11 6.84 -14.85
N ALA A 95 3.96 6.19 -14.69
CA ALA A 95 2.69 6.80 -15.03
C ALA A 95 2.35 8.02 -14.16
N ASP A 96 2.73 8.03 -12.87
CA ASP A 96 2.52 9.19 -11.99
C ASP A 96 3.48 10.31 -12.37
N GLY A 97 4.78 10.02 -12.54
CA GLY A 97 5.77 11.01 -12.98
C GLY A 97 5.47 11.64 -14.35
N ILE A 98 5.04 10.84 -15.34
CA ILE A 98 4.68 11.33 -16.67
C ILE A 98 3.43 12.20 -16.61
N THR A 99 2.40 11.80 -15.85
CA THR A 99 1.18 12.61 -15.71
C THR A 99 1.42 13.86 -14.86
N SER A 100 2.27 13.79 -13.83
CA SER A 100 2.75 14.93 -13.05
C SER A 100 3.46 15.94 -13.93
N THR A 101 4.35 15.48 -14.80
CA THR A 101 5.05 16.32 -15.77
C THR A 101 4.05 16.97 -16.73
N ALA A 102 3.06 16.23 -17.22
CA ALA A 102 2.01 16.76 -18.09
C ALA A 102 1.10 17.79 -17.39
N VAL A 103 0.75 17.57 -16.12
CA VAL A 103 -0.01 18.52 -15.28
C VAL A 103 0.78 19.82 -15.08
N LEU A 104 2.06 19.74 -14.72
CA LEU A 104 2.91 20.92 -14.61
C LEU A 104 3.15 21.59 -15.97
N TRP A 105 3.30 20.82 -17.04
CA TRP A 105 3.52 21.34 -18.39
C TRP A 105 2.37 22.24 -18.83
N ASP A 106 1.12 21.77 -18.71
CA ASP A 106 -0.05 22.57 -19.11
C ASP A 106 -0.42 23.65 -18.08
N GLY A 107 -0.32 23.32 -16.79
CA GLY A 107 -0.65 24.22 -15.69
C GLY A 107 0.32 25.40 -15.59
N LEU A 108 1.62 25.14 -15.49
CA LEU A 108 2.64 26.19 -15.53
C LEU A 108 2.73 26.83 -16.93
N GLY A 109 2.34 26.12 -17.98
CA GLY A 109 2.25 26.64 -19.35
C GLY A 109 1.28 27.82 -19.51
N GLN A 110 0.35 28.01 -18.56
CA GLN A 110 -0.48 29.23 -18.51
C GLN A 110 0.31 30.48 -18.10
N PHE A 111 1.42 30.32 -17.38
CA PHE A 111 2.25 31.40 -16.86
C PHE A 111 3.54 31.56 -17.67
N PHE A 112 4.16 30.45 -18.07
CA PHE A 112 5.43 30.40 -18.76
C PHE A 112 5.26 29.95 -20.21
N ARG A 113 5.97 30.59 -21.16
CA ARG A 113 5.95 30.15 -22.56
C ARG A 113 6.64 28.79 -22.70
N GLN A 114 5.88 27.76 -23.02
CA GLN A 114 6.37 26.42 -23.33
C GLN A 114 7.40 26.45 -24.47
N ASN A 115 8.46 25.64 -24.37
CA ASN A 115 9.58 25.55 -25.32
C ASN A 115 10.41 26.84 -25.46
N SER A 116 10.27 27.80 -24.54
CA SER A 116 11.06 29.04 -24.53
C SER A 116 11.50 29.42 -23.12
N GLN A 117 10.58 29.35 -22.17
CA GLN A 117 10.83 29.58 -20.74
C GLN A 117 10.55 28.33 -19.91
N LEU A 118 9.56 27.53 -20.29
CA LEU A 118 9.24 26.26 -19.64
C LEU A 118 9.69 25.08 -20.51
N PHE A 119 10.41 24.15 -19.89
CA PHE A 119 10.84 22.89 -20.49
C PHE A 119 10.61 21.77 -19.48
N TYR A 120 10.65 20.51 -19.93
CA TYR A 120 10.68 19.36 -19.03
C TYR A 120 11.86 18.46 -19.36
N TYR A 121 12.33 17.75 -18.34
CA TYR A 121 13.35 16.72 -18.41
C TYR A 121 12.84 15.49 -17.66
N ILE A 122 12.88 14.34 -18.33
CA ILE A 122 12.52 13.05 -17.75
C ILE A 122 13.76 12.16 -17.86
N PRO A 123 14.27 11.61 -16.75
CA PRO A 123 15.46 10.77 -16.79
C PRO A 123 15.18 9.48 -17.57
N ASN A 124 16.18 9.01 -18.31
CA ASN A 124 16.08 7.72 -18.99
C ASN A 124 16.22 6.57 -17.98
N ARG A 125 15.18 5.74 -17.86
CA ARG A 125 15.11 4.63 -16.90
C ARG A 125 16.29 3.65 -16.99
N LEU A 126 16.82 3.41 -18.19
CA LEU A 126 17.86 2.41 -18.44
C LEU A 126 19.26 2.94 -18.17
N THR A 127 19.50 4.24 -18.40
CA THR A 127 20.84 4.83 -18.33
C THR A 127 21.05 5.77 -17.15
N GLU A 128 20.03 6.50 -16.73
CA GLU A 128 20.13 7.57 -15.71
C GLU A 128 19.50 7.17 -14.36
N SER A 129 18.78 6.05 -14.30
CA SER A 129 18.03 5.59 -13.11
C SER A 129 16.94 6.58 -12.67
N HIS A 130 16.31 6.32 -11.52
CA HIS A 130 15.28 7.20 -10.93
C HIS A 130 15.94 8.33 -10.13
N GLY A 131 15.24 9.47 -10.02
CA GLY A 131 15.66 10.64 -9.24
C GLY A 131 16.41 11.69 -10.04
N LEU A 132 16.87 12.72 -9.33
CA LEU A 132 17.80 13.69 -9.88
C LEU A 132 19.16 13.02 -10.14
N ASN A 133 19.90 13.55 -11.12
CA ASN A 133 21.27 13.14 -11.38
C ASN A 133 22.10 14.35 -11.84
N CYS A 134 23.39 14.38 -11.48
CA CYS A 134 24.27 15.50 -11.80
C CYS A 134 24.40 15.75 -13.31
N GLN A 135 24.38 14.70 -14.14
CA GLN A 135 24.51 14.83 -15.59
C GLN A 135 23.33 15.62 -16.21
N GLY A 136 22.11 15.38 -15.75
CA GLY A 136 20.92 16.13 -16.17
C GLY A 136 20.98 17.57 -15.67
N ILE A 137 21.42 17.78 -14.43
CA ILE A 137 21.60 19.13 -13.86
C ILE A 137 22.64 19.93 -14.67
N ASP A 138 23.77 19.31 -15.05
CA ASP A 138 24.78 19.93 -15.90
C ASP A 138 24.20 20.37 -17.25
N LYS A 139 23.36 19.54 -17.88
CA LYS A 139 22.68 19.89 -19.13
C LYS A 139 21.81 21.14 -18.95
N LEU A 140 21.05 21.20 -17.85
CA LEU A 140 20.19 22.35 -17.54
C LEU A 140 21.01 23.62 -17.22
N ALA A 141 22.08 23.50 -16.43
CA ALA A 141 22.99 24.61 -16.13
C ALA A 141 23.60 25.21 -17.41
N ASN A 142 24.10 24.35 -18.30
CA ASN A 142 24.69 24.76 -19.59
C ASN A 142 23.67 25.41 -20.55
N GLN A 143 22.38 25.14 -20.37
CA GLN A 143 21.29 25.75 -21.15
C GLN A 143 20.72 27.03 -20.50
N GLY A 144 21.26 27.42 -19.35
CA GLY A 144 20.92 28.64 -18.61
C GLY A 144 19.59 28.55 -17.87
N PHE A 145 19.23 27.37 -17.36
CA PHE A 145 18.07 27.23 -16.47
C PHE A 145 18.34 27.82 -15.09
N ASN A 146 17.34 28.46 -14.49
CA ASN A 146 17.43 29.13 -13.19
C ASN A 146 16.69 28.39 -12.08
N LEU A 147 15.71 27.57 -12.46
CA LEU A 147 14.81 26.88 -11.53
C LEU A 147 14.49 25.48 -12.05
N ILE A 148 14.63 24.50 -11.15
CA ILE A 148 14.07 23.16 -11.32
C ILE A 148 12.84 23.02 -10.42
N VAL A 149 11.73 22.56 -11.01
CA VAL A 149 10.54 22.10 -10.28
C VAL A 149 10.45 20.60 -10.48
N THR A 150 10.74 19.82 -9.45
CA THR A 150 10.62 18.36 -9.55
C THR A 150 9.17 17.95 -9.41
N CYS A 151 8.78 16.82 -10.00
CA CYS A 151 7.53 16.15 -9.73
C CYS A 151 7.71 14.64 -9.62
N ASP A 152 7.02 14.05 -8.63
CA ASP A 152 7.09 12.62 -8.30
C ASP A 152 8.51 12.13 -7.93
N THR A 153 9.40 13.06 -7.55
CA THR A 153 10.77 12.73 -7.18
C THR A 153 11.45 13.89 -6.46
N GLY A 154 12.62 13.61 -5.88
CA GLY A 154 13.53 14.63 -5.36
C GLY A 154 13.62 14.73 -3.84
N SER A 155 12.68 14.19 -3.05
CA SER A 155 12.72 14.31 -1.57
C SER A 155 14.01 13.79 -0.95
N THR A 156 14.62 12.75 -1.53
CA THR A 156 15.83 12.09 -0.99
C THR A 156 17.11 12.39 -1.79
N ASN A 157 17.05 13.26 -2.80
CA ASN A 157 18.19 13.58 -3.69
C ASN A 157 19.07 14.72 -3.14
N ILE A 158 19.51 14.59 -1.88
CA ILE A 158 20.18 15.69 -1.16
C ILE A 158 21.48 16.13 -1.86
N ASP A 159 22.27 15.18 -2.35
CA ASP A 159 23.54 15.46 -3.01
C ASP A 159 23.32 16.18 -4.35
N GLU A 160 22.35 15.72 -5.15
CA GLU A 160 22.04 16.35 -6.42
C GLU A 160 21.39 17.73 -6.26
N ILE A 161 20.54 17.93 -5.25
CA ILE A 161 19.98 19.25 -4.91
C ILE A 161 21.10 20.22 -4.51
N THR A 162 22.04 19.75 -3.67
CA THR A 162 23.19 20.56 -3.27
C THR A 162 24.04 20.95 -4.47
N TYR A 163 24.23 20.02 -5.41
CA TYR A 163 24.94 20.28 -6.66
C TYR A 163 24.22 21.30 -7.56
N ALA A 164 22.89 21.21 -7.72
CA ALA A 164 22.11 22.20 -8.44
C ALA A 164 22.26 23.62 -7.85
N ASN A 165 22.19 23.74 -6.52
CA ASN A 165 22.38 25.02 -5.83
C ASN A 165 23.79 25.60 -6.05
N GLN A 166 24.84 24.76 -6.09
CA GLN A 166 26.21 25.20 -6.38
C GLN A 166 26.35 25.78 -7.79
N LEU A 167 25.53 25.31 -8.73
CA LEU A 167 25.44 25.82 -10.10
C LEU A 167 24.50 27.04 -10.23
N GLY A 168 23.93 27.52 -9.13
CA GLY A 168 23.02 28.67 -9.10
C GLY A 168 21.60 28.34 -9.59
N ILE A 169 21.21 27.07 -9.58
CA ILE A 169 19.86 26.63 -9.93
C ILE A 169 19.07 26.40 -8.65
N ASP A 170 17.99 27.16 -8.48
CA ASP A 170 17.05 26.93 -7.38
C ASP A 170 16.25 25.64 -7.62
N VAL A 171 15.88 24.94 -6.55
CA VAL A 171 15.07 23.71 -6.64
C VAL A 171 13.79 23.83 -5.79
N ILE A 172 12.65 23.58 -6.40
CA ILE A 172 11.36 23.31 -5.74
C ILE A 172 11.07 21.82 -5.90
N VAL A 173 10.81 21.13 -4.79
CA VAL A 173 10.44 19.71 -4.81
C VAL A 173 8.94 19.56 -4.69
N THR A 174 8.31 18.86 -5.64
CA THR A 174 6.96 18.31 -5.48
C THR A 174 7.04 16.79 -5.54
N ASP A 175 6.70 16.13 -4.43
CA ASP A 175 6.96 14.69 -4.27
C ASP A 175 6.05 14.12 -3.18
N HIS A 176 5.90 12.81 -3.13
CA HIS A 176 5.05 12.10 -2.16
C HIS A 176 5.75 10.89 -1.50
N HIS A 177 6.97 10.59 -1.95
CA HIS A 177 7.82 9.55 -1.42
C HIS A 177 8.25 9.83 0.03
N THR A 178 8.90 8.84 0.63
CA THR A 178 9.45 8.92 1.98
C THR A 178 10.39 10.11 2.15
N LEU A 179 10.30 10.79 3.28
CA LEU A 179 11.14 11.93 3.61
C LEU A 179 12.50 11.49 4.19
N PRO A 180 13.58 12.25 3.92
CA PRO A 180 14.84 12.11 4.63
C PRO A 180 14.72 12.54 6.10
N ALA A 181 15.74 12.23 6.90
CA ALA A 181 15.78 12.62 8.31
C ALA A 181 15.89 14.14 8.50
N GLU A 182 16.53 14.84 7.57
CA GLU A 182 16.71 16.30 7.58
C GLU A 182 16.11 16.92 6.33
N ARG A 183 15.50 18.10 6.45
CA ARG A 183 14.91 18.83 5.31
C ARG A 183 15.99 19.11 4.26
N PRO A 184 15.81 18.73 2.98
CA PRO A 184 16.76 19.05 1.92
C PRO A 184 17.00 20.56 1.77
N PRO A 185 18.18 20.98 1.27
CA PRO A 185 18.50 22.39 1.07
C PRO A 185 17.81 22.96 -0.19
N VAL A 186 16.49 22.87 -0.26
CA VAL A 186 15.67 23.34 -1.37
C VAL A 186 15.02 24.69 -1.07
N THR A 187 14.62 25.41 -2.12
CA THR A 187 13.79 26.61 -1.99
C THR A 187 12.45 26.28 -1.34
N ALA A 188 11.81 25.20 -1.80
CA ALA A 188 10.58 24.67 -1.22
C ALA A 188 10.49 23.15 -1.42
N ILE A 189 9.83 22.45 -0.50
CA ILE A 189 9.47 21.03 -0.60
C ILE A 189 8.00 20.83 -0.22
N ILE A 190 7.19 20.52 -1.23
CA ILE A 190 5.79 20.19 -1.06
C ILE A 190 5.70 18.66 -1.06
N ASN A 191 5.57 18.08 0.13
CA ASN A 191 5.41 16.64 0.30
C ASN A 191 4.37 16.33 1.40
N PRO A 192 3.31 15.56 1.10
CA PRO A 192 2.22 15.26 2.03
C PRO A 192 2.65 14.43 3.24
N ARG A 193 3.83 13.81 3.21
CA ARG A 193 4.39 13.06 4.35
C ARG A 193 4.82 13.95 5.51
N TYR A 194 4.88 15.27 5.33
CA TYR A 194 5.04 16.23 6.44
C TYR A 194 3.74 16.47 7.22
N LEU A 195 2.58 16.10 6.66
CA LEU A 195 1.28 16.25 7.29
C LEU A 195 0.96 15.04 8.17
N SER A 196 -0.01 15.18 9.08
CA SER A 196 -0.47 14.06 9.90
C SER A 196 -1.12 12.98 9.03
N SER A 197 -1.05 11.72 9.47
CA SER A 197 -1.55 10.58 8.67
C SER A 197 -3.05 10.58 8.43
N ASP A 198 -3.81 11.33 9.22
CA ASP A 198 -5.25 11.57 9.12
C ASP A 198 -5.61 12.80 8.27
N HIS A 199 -4.62 13.58 7.82
CA HIS A 199 -4.83 14.76 6.99
C HIS A 199 -5.37 14.39 5.60
N GLN A 200 -6.29 15.19 5.06
CA GLN A 200 -6.94 14.94 3.76
C GLN A 200 -5.96 14.81 2.59
N LEU A 201 -4.88 15.60 2.63
CA LEU A 201 -3.79 15.61 1.66
C LEU A 201 -2.73 14.52 1.87
N PHE A 202 -2.77 13.74 2.97
CA PHE A 202 -1.68 12.83 3.33
C PHE A 202 -1.41 11.79 2.23
N HIS A 203 -2.43 11.32 1.52
CA HIS A 203 -2.29 10.24 0.54
C HIS A 203 -2.03 10.69 -0.90
N LEU A 204 -1.81 11.99 -1.16
CA LEU A 204 -1.59 12.48 -2.51
C LEU A 204 -0.41 11.76 -3.18
N SER A 205 -0.57 11.44 -4.47
CA SER A 205 0.54 11.03 -5.35
C SER A 205 1.27 12.25 -5.91
N GLY A 206 2.41 12.04 -6.58
CA GLY A 206 3.15 13.09 -7.29
C GLY A 206 2.27 13.95 -8.19
N VAL A 207 1.35 13.35 -8.97
CA VAL A 207 0.50 14.13 -9.90
C VAL A 207 -0.46 15.05 -9.16
N ALA A 208 -0.94 14.60 -8.00
CA ALA A 208 -1.88 15.37 -7.21
C ALA A 208 -1.18 16.46 -6.39
N VAL A 209 0.06 16.24 -5.96
CA VAL A 209 0.90 17.31 -5.38
C VAL A 209 1.22 18.37 -6.45
N ALA A 210 1.59 17.94 -7.66
CA ALA A 210 1.79 18.84 -8.80
C ALA A 210 0.52 19.67 -9.10
N TYR A 211 -0.66 19.03 -9.07
CA TYR A 211 -1.94 19.73 -9.20
C TYR A 211 -2.16 20.76 -8.09
N LYS A 212 -1.88 20.43 -6.82
CA LYS A 212 -1.99 21.37 -5.69
C LYS A 212 -1.05 22.58 -5.83
N LEU A 213 0.15 22.39 -6.38
CA LEU A 213 1.05 23.51 -6.70
C LEU A 213 0.42 24.44 -7.77
N VAL A 214 -0.13 23.87 -8.84
CA VAL A 214 -0.81 24.66 -9.88
C VAL A 214 -2.07 25.34 -9.32
N GLU A 215 -2.82 24.66 -8.46
CA GLU A 215 -3.99 25.20 -7.75
C GLU A 215 -3.60 26.44 -6.92
N ALA A 216 -2.51 26.37 -6.14
CA ALA A 216 -2.02 27.50 -5.37
C ALA A 216 -1.63 28.69 -6.26
N LEU A 217 -1.00 28.42 -7.41
CA LEU A 217 -0.59 29.47 -8.35
C LEU A 217 -1.81 30.13 -9.02
N TYR A 218 -2.81 29.34 -9.40
CA TYR A 218 -4.09 29.84 -9.92
C TYR A 218 -4.83 30.69 -8.88
N GLN A 219 -4.85 30.27 -7.61
CA GLN A 219 -5.46 31.05 -6.53
C GLN A 219 -4.72 32.36 -6.26
N THR A 220 -3.38 32.36 -6.39
CA THR A 220 -2.54 33.54 -6.14
C THR A 220 -2.60 34.54 -7.29
N LEU A 221 -2.67 34.06 -8.54
CA LEU A 221 -2.62 34.87 -9.75
C LEU A 221 -3.81 34.53 -10.68
N PRO A 222 -5.06 34.78 -10.25
CA PRO A 222 -6.27 34.30 -10.95
C PRO A 222 -6.50 34.93 -12.34
N GLU A 223 -5.88 36.08 -12.61
CA GLU A 223 -6.05 36.83 -13.87
C GLU A 223 -5.16 36.32 -15.02
N ILE A 224 -4.19 35.45 -14.73
CA ILE A 224 -3.24 34.93 -15.73
C ILE A 224 -3.79 33.71 -16.49
N PRO A 225 -4.27 32.63 -15.84
CA PRO A 225 -4.65 31.43 -16.55
C PRO A 225 -5.84 31.64 -17.49
N GLN A 226 -5.76 31.06 -18.68
CA GLN A 226 -6.83 31.14 -19.69
C GLN A 226 -7.70 29.87 -19.74
N GLN A 227 -7.16 28.75 -19.25
CA GLN A 227 -7.87 27.48 -19.17
C GLN A 227 -8.23 27.16 -17.72
N PRO A 228 -9.42 26.57 -17.47
CA PRO A 228 -9.85 26.19 -16.14
C PRO A 228 -8.91 25.13 -15.54
N LEU A 229 -8.69 25.19 -14.23
CA LEU A 229 -7.82 24.23 -13.52
C LEU A 229 -8.35 22.79 -13.66
N GLU A 230 -9.66 22.64 -13.77
CA GLU A 230 -10.37 21.37 -13.92
C GLU A 230 -10.01 20.63 -15.23
N ASP A 231 -9.37 21.29 -16.19
CA ASP A 231 -8.83 20.67 -17.41
C ASP A 231 -7.59 19.80 -17.17
N LEU A 232 -7.05 19.80 -15.95
CA LEU A 232 -5.94 18.95 -15.54
C LEU A 232 -6.39 17.68 -14.79
N LEU A 233 -7.66 17.62 -14.35
CA LEU A 233 -8.13 16.58 -13.43
C LEU A 233 -8.16 15.18 -14.05
N ASP A 234 -8.29 15.08 -15.37
CA ASP A 234 -8.21 13.81 -16.08
C ASP A 234 -6.81 13.18 -15.96
N LEU A 235 -5.75 13.96 -16.14
CA LEU A 235 -4.37 13.53 -15.92
C LEU A 235 -4.12 13.18 -14.45
N VAL A 236 -4.68 13.97 -13.52
CA VAL A 236 -4.59 13.71 -12.07
C VAL A 236 -5.21 12.36 -11.71
N ALA A 237 -6.39 12.03 -12.25
CA ALA A 237 -6.98 10.72 -12.04
C ALA A 237 -6.13 9.59 -12.64
N VAL A 238 -5.50 9.80 -13.80
CA VAL A 238 -4.63 8.79 -14.41
C VAL A 238 -3.43 8.49 -13.51
N GLY A 239 -2.70 9.51 -13.03
CA GLY A 239 -1.53 9.32 -12.16
C GLY A 239 -1.91 8.72 -10.81
N LEU A 240 -2.85 9.32 -10.08
CA LEU A 240 -3.32 8.85 -8.77
C LEU A 240 -3.69 7.35 -8.77
N ILE A 241 -4.46 6.93 -9.78
CA ILE A 241 -4.94 5.54 -9.85
C ILE A 241 -3.85 4.60 -10.38
N ALA A 242 -2.95 5.07 -11.24
CA ALA A 242 -1.84 4.26 -11.72
C ALA A 242 -0.77 4.02 -10.64
N ASP A 243 -0.60 4.97 -9.71
CA ASP A 243 0.31 4.86 -8.57
C ASP A 243 -0.25 4.01 -7.41
N LEU A 244 -1.52 3.63 -7.51
CA LEU A 244 -2.21 2.81 -6.51
C LEU A 244 -2.21 3.44 -5.11
N VAL A 245 -2.21 4.77 -4.99
CA VAL A 245 -2.33 5.43 -3.68
C VAL A 245 -3.69 5.13 -3.03
N GLN A 246 -3.76 5.34 -1.71
CA GLN A 246 -5.00 5.21 -0.97
C GLN A 246 -6.03 6.24 -1.45
N LEU A 247 -7.17 5.76 -1.97
CA LEU A 247 -8.26 6.61 -2.46
C LEU A 247 -9.17 7.04 -1.30
N SER A 248 -8.63 7.91 -0.44
CA SER A 248 -9.34 8.58 0.67
C SER A 248 -9.07 10.08 0.66
N GLY A 249 -9.92 10.88 1.33
CA GLY A 249 -9.76 12.33 1.39
C GLY A 249 -9.68 12.97 0.00
N ASP A 250 -8.71 13.87 -0.19
CA ASP A 250 -8.53 14.61 -1.45
C ASP A 250 -8.17 13.68 -2.62
N CYS A 251 -7.50 12.56 -2.39
CA CYS A 251 -7.21 11.59 -3.46
C CYS A 251 -8.50 11.01 -4.06
N ARG A 252 -9.47 10.65 -3.21
CA ARG A 252 -10.77 10.14 -3.66
C ARG A 252 -11.54 11.22 -4.41
N TYR A 253 -11.59 12.41 -3.86
CA TYR A 253 -12.27 13.57 -4.46
C TYR A 253 -11.71 13.89 -5.86
N LEU A 254 -10.39 14.03 -5.98
CA LEU A 254 -9.72 14.30 -7.25
C LEU A 254 -9.92 13.17 -8.26
N ALA A 255 -9.86 11.91 -7.81
CA ALA A 255 -10.14 10.76 -8.66
C ALA A 255 -11.60 10.73 -9.17
N GLN A 256 -12.58 11.05 -8.31
CA GLN A 256 -14.00 11.14 -8.70
C GLN A 256 -14.22 12.18 -9.79
N LEU A 257 -13.67 13.39 -9.60
CA LEU A 257 -13.79 14.45 -10.60
C LEU A 257 -13.05 14.11 -11.89
N GLY A 258 -11.82 13.61 -11.79
CA GLY A 258 -10.99 13.29 -12.95
C GLY A 258 -11.53 12.13 -13.79
N ILE A 259 -12.09 11.08 -13.18
CA ILE A 259 -12.82 10.01 -13.91
C ILE A 259 -14.04 10.60 -14.62
N GLY A 260 -14.77 11.51 -13.98
CA GLY A 260 -15.87 12.24 -14.62
C GLY A 260 -15.40 12.98 -15.89
N ARG A 261 -14.28 13.71 -15.78
CA ARG A 261 -13.67 14.43 -16.92
C ARG A 261 -13.20 13.50 -18.04
N LEU A 262 -12.56 12.38 -17.71
CA LEU A 262 -12.18 11.36 -18.69
C LEU A 262 -13.39 10.82 -19.45
N GLN A 263 -14.48 10.56 -18.73
CA GLN A 263 -15.71 10.04 -19.32
C GLN A 263 -16.40 11.07 -20.23
N GLU A 264 -16.45 12.35 -19.82
CA GLU A 264 -16.97 13.45 -20.62
C GLU A 264 -16.18 13.57 -21.94
N ASP A 265 -14.85 13.59 -21.85
CA ASP A 265 -13.97 13.67 -23.01
C ASP A 265 -14.13 12.48 -23.96
N PHE A 266 -14.19 11.25 -23.43
CA PHE A 266 -14.26 10.05 -24.25
C PHE A 266 -15.57 9.94 -25.06
N LYS A 267 -16.66 10.54 -24.57
CA LYS A 267 -17.94 10.64 -25.29
C LYS A 267 -17.89 11.56 -26.51
N LEU A 268 -16.93 12.50 -26.55
CA LEU A 268 -16.77 13.42 -27.67
C LEU A 268 -16.08 12.74 -28.86
N PRO A 269 -16.35 13.19 -30.11
CA PRO A 269 -15.59 12.78 -31.28
C PRO A 269 -14.09 13.05 -31.08
N PRO A 270 -13.17 12.21 -31.61
CA PRO A 270 -11.72 12.35 -31.40
C PRO A 270 -11.16 13.75 -31.65
N ALA A 271 -11.67 14.46 -32.67
CA ALA A 271 -11.25 15.82 -33.03
C ALA A 271 -11.68 16.91 -32.02
N GLN A 272 -12.61 16.62 -31.12
CA GLN A 272 -13.17 17.58 -30.15
C GLN A 272 -12.75 17.29 -28.71
N ARG A 273 -12.02 16.20 -28.45
CA ARG A 273 -11.57 15.85 -27.10
C ARG A 273 -10.53 16.86 -26.62
N ARG A 274 -10.55 17.24 -25.34
CA ARG A 274 -9.50 18.09 -24.74
C ARG A 274 -8.18 17.32 -24.70
N ARG A 275 -8.24 16.00 -24.48
CA ARG A 275 -7.09 15.07 -24.51
C ARG A 275 -7.20 14.00 -25.60
N PRO A 276 -6.86 14.31 -26.87
CA PRO A 276 -6.92 13.31 -27.94
C PRO A 276 -6.05 12.07 -27.67
N GLY A 277 -4.86 12.24 -27.08
CA GLY A 277 -3.95 11.14 -26.78
C GLY A 277 -4.46 10.17 -25.72
N VAL A 278 -5.04 10.68 -24.63
CA VAL A 278 -5.70 9.84 -23.62
C VAL A 278 -6.86 9.06 -24.25
N GLY A 279 -7.70 9.75 -25.03
CA GLY A 279 -8.79 9.10 -25.76
C GLY A 279 -8.30 8.01 -26.71
N ARG A 280 -7.19 8.23 -27.43
CA ARG A 280 -6.61 7.23 -28.32
C ARG A 280 -6.07 6.00 -27.58
N LEU A 281 -5.43 6.19 -26.42
CA LEU A 281 -4.97 5.09 -25.58
C LEU A 281 -6.15 4.27 -25.00
N LEU A 282 -7.26 4.93 -24.64
CA LEU A 282 -8.49 4.27 -24.21
C LEU A 282 -9.07 3.38 -25.32
N GLU A 283 -9.11 3.87 -26.56
CA GLU A 283 -9.53 3.08 -27.73
C GLU A 283 -8.65 1.86 -27.96
N LEU A 284 -7.32 2.02 -27.93
CA LEU A 284 -6.35 0.93 -28.12
C LEU A 284 -6.48 -0.15 -27.03
N CYS A 285 -6.95 0.23 -25.84
CA CYS A 285 -7.22 -0.70 -24.75
C CYS A 285 -8.66 -1.20 -24.66
N GLN A 286 -9.53 -0.77 -25.58
CA GLN A 286 -10.96 -1.09 -25.61
C GLN A 286 -11.67 -0.73 -24.30
N LYS A 287 -11.29 0.41 -23.71
CA LYS A 287 -11.84 0.93 -22.46
C LYS A 287 -12.52 2.28 -22.65
N SER A 288 -13.35 2.67 -21.68
CA SER A 288 -14.11 3.92 -21.70
C SER A 288 -13.59 4.97 -20.71
N GLY A 289 -12.70 4.57 -19.79
CA GLY A 289 -12.13 5.49 -18.80
C GLY A 289 -13.10 5.88 -17.69
N ASP A 290 -14.21 5.16 -17.55
CA ASP A 290 -15.27 5.43 -16.57
C ASP A 290 -15.10 4.64 -15.26
N ARG A 291 -14.00 3.90 -15.13
CA ARG A 291 -13.67 3.06 -13.98
C ARG A 291 -12.17 3.14 -13.65
N PRO A 292 -11.78 3.05 -12.36
CA PRO A 292 -10.37 2.98 -11.97
C PRO A 292 -9.61 1.84 -12.65
N THR A 293 -10.27 0.70 -12.90
CA THR A 293 -9.66 -0.45 -13.58
C THR A 293 -9.31 -0.19 -15.04
N ASP A 294 -10.01 0.73 -15.71
CA ASP A 294 -9.66 1.15 -17.08
C ASP A 294 -8.37 1.96 -17.09
N ILE A 295 -8.07 2.66 -15.98
CA ILE A 295 -6.82 3.40 -15.80
C ILE A 295 -5.70 2.43 -15.38
N SER A 296 -5.88 1.70 -14.27
CA SER A 296 -4.83 0.85 -13.67
C SER A 296 -4.46 -0.38 -14.52
N PHE A 297 -5.39 -0.91 -15.33
CA PHE A 297 -5.11 -2.03 -16.25
C PHE A 297 -5.13 -1.64 -17.74
N GLY A 298 -5.49 -0.40 -18.06
CA GLY A 298 -5.52 0.12 -19.44
C GLY A 298 -4.42 1.16 -19.71
N LEU A 299 -4.60 2.37 -19.18
CA LEU A 299 -3.71 3.52 -19.44
C LEU A 299 -2.34 3.40 -18.75
N GLY A 300 -2.31 3.20 -17.43
CA GLY A 300 -1.09 3.13 -16.64
C GLY A 300 -0.06 2.11 -17.18
N PRO A 301 -0.45 0.86 -17.50
CA PRO A 301 0.47 -0.14 -18.04
C PRO A 301 1.03 0.19 -19.43
N ARG A 302 0.37 1.04 -20.21
CA ARG A 302 0.84 1.49 -21.54
C ARG A 302 1.89 2.57 -21.39
N ILE A 303 1.62 3.59 -20.60
CA ILE A 303 2.56 4.67 -20.28
C ILE A 303 3.84 4.05 -19.67
N ASN A 304 3.68 3.22 -18.63
CA ASN A 304 4.78 2.53 -17.97
C ASN A 304 5.58 1.58 -18.88
N ALA A 305 4.98 1.07 -19.96
CA ALA A 305 5.71 0.18 -20.86
C ALA A 305 6.78 0.92 -21.67
N VAL A 306 6.60 2.22 -21.92
CA VAL A 306 7.56 3.01 -22.70
C VAL A 306 8.90 3.07 -21.97
N SER A 307 8.93 3.53 -20.72
CA SER A 307 10.19 3.60 -19.96
C SER A 307 10.82 2.23 -19.72
N ARG A 308 10.01 1.17 -19.59
CA ARG A 308 10.52 -0.22 -19.40
C ARG A 308 11.18 -0.80 -20.65
N ILE A 309 10.81 -0.34 -21.84
CA ILE A 309 11.28 -0.91 -23.12
C ILE A 309 12.27 0.01 -23.83
N GLN A 310 12.01 1.30 -23.82
CA GLN A 310 12.79 2.31 -24.56
C GLN A 310 13.70 3.14 -23.63
N GLY A 311 13.46 3.10 -22.32
CA GLY A 311 14.16 3.93 -21.34
C GLY A 311 13.66 5.36 -21.30
N ASP A 312 13.70 6.05 -22.45
CA ASP A 312 13.17 7.41 -22.61
C ASP A 312 11.64 7.38 -22.78
N ALA A 313 10.94 8.03 -21.86
CA ALA A 313 9.49 8.18 -21.85
C ALA A 313 9.01 9.62 -22.06
N SER A 314 9.92 10.54 -22.40
CA SER A 314 9.62 11.97 -22.56
C SER A 314 8.46 12.26 -23.52
N PHE A 315 8.39 11.53 -24.64
CA PHE A 315 7.31 11.70 -25.63
C PHE A 315 5.92 11.37 -25.08
N CYS A 316 5.81 10.65 -23.96
CA CYS A 316 4.51 10.39 -23.34
C CYS A 316 3.87 11.68 -22.83
N VAL A 317 4.65 12.68 -22.41
CA VAL A 317 4.13 14.00 -22.04
C VAL A 317 3.49 14.66 -23.26
N GLU A 318 4.17 14.65 -24.41
CA GLU A 318 3.63 15.16 -25.68
C GLU A 318 2.36 14.40 -26.09
N LEU A 319 2.35 13.07 -25.97
CA LEU A 319 1.17 12.26 -26.26
C LEU A 319 -0.04 12.68 -25.41
N LEU A 320 0.17 12.95 -24.12
CA LEU A 320 -0.91 13.31 -23.20
C LEU A 320 -1.39 14.76 -23.34
N THR A 321 -0.58 15.64 -23.94
CA THR A 321 -0.84 17.09 -23.98
C THR A 321 -1.09 17.65 -25.39
N SER A 322 -0.68 16.94 -26.44
CA SER A 322 -0.82 17.39 -27.82
C SER A 322 -2.26 17.37 -28.33
N ARG A 323 -2.59 18.37 -29.16
CA ARG A 323 -3.85 18.49 -29.90
C ARG A 323 -3.71 18.13 -31.39
N ASP A 324 -2.49 17.89 -31.87
CA ASP A 324 -2.26 17.43 -33.23
C ASP A 324 -2.62 15.94 -33.35
N GLN A 325 -3.72 15.66 -34.04
CA GLN A 325 -4.27 14.32 -34.21
C GLN A 325 -3.31 13.36 -34.92
N ALA A 326 -2.57 13.83 -35.92
CA ALA A 326 -1.63 12.99 -36.66
C ALA A 326 -0.45 12.61 -35.75
N ARG A 327 0.07 13.59 -35.01
CA ARG A 327 1.13 13.37 -34.04
C ARG A 327 0.69 12.45 -32.90
N VAL A 328 -0.50 12.68 -32.35
CA VAL A 328 -1.11 11.84 -31.31
C VAL A 328 -1.24 10.39 -31.78
N HIS A 329 -1.72 10.17 -33.01
CA HIS A 329 -1.84 8.82 -33.55
C HIS A 329 -0.47 8.12 -33.60
N GLN A 330 0.57 8.80 -34.11
CA GLN A 330 1.92 8.26 -34.15
C GLN A 330 2.45 7.87 -32.76
N LEU A 331 2.33 8.77 -31.78
CA LEU A 331 2.84 8.54 -30.42
C LEU A 331 2.06 7.45 -29.68
N ALA A 332 0.74 7.37 -29.90
CA ALA A 332 -0.09 6.33 -29.29
C ALA A 332 0.24 4.94 -29.83
N GLU A 333 0.48 4.80 -31.14
CA GLU A 333 0.91 3.52 -31.73
C GLU A 333 2.30 3.11 -31.24
N ALA A 334 3.23 4.05 -31.07
CA ALA A 334 4.54 3.77 -30.47
C ALA A 334 4.40 3.27 -29.01
N THR A 335 3.47 3.86 -28.26
CA THR A 335 3.15 3.46 -26.88
C THR A 335 2.54 2.05 -26.83
N GLU A 336 1.60 1.72 -27.73
CA GLU A 336 1.02 0.38 -27.82
C GLU A 336 2.04 -0.67 -28.25
N LEU A 337 2.96 -0.33 -29.15
CA LEU A 337 4.05 -1.20 -29.54
C LEU A 337 4.97 -1.51 -28.34
N ALA A 338 5.32 -0.50 -27.54
CA ALA A 338 6.08 -0.70 -26.30
C ALA A 338 5.32 -1.61 -25.32
N ASN A 339 4.03 -1.38 -25.13
CA ASN A 339 3.16 -2.22 -24.29
C ASN A 339 3.12 -3.69 -24.76
N SER A 340 2.99 -3.91 -26.06
CA SER A 340 2.98 -5.24 -26.68
C SER A 340 4.32 -5.96 -26.49
N ARG A 341 5.44 -5.28 -26.72
CA ARG A 341 6.79 -5.80 -26.47
C ARG A 341 7.01 -6.16 -25.00
N ARG A 342 6.60 -5.26 -24.09
CA ARG A 342 6.69 -5.47 -22.65
C ARG A 342 5.91 -6.70 -22.20
N LYS A 343 4.69 -6.91 -22.70
CA LYS A 343 3.90 -8.12 -22.41
C LYS A 343 4.57 -9.39 -22.93
N SER A 344 5.16 -9.34 -24.13
CA SER A 344 5.89 -10.48 -24.71
C SER A 344 7.10 -10.87 -23.85
N LEU A 345 7.95 -9.90 -23.50
CA LEU A 345 9.13 -10.13 -22.64
C LEU A 345 8.72 -10.59 -21.24
N GLN A 346 7.69 -9.99 -20.64
CA GLN A 346 7.18 -10.42 -19.35
C GLN A 346 6.76 -11.90 -19.38
N LYS A 347 6.07 -12.33 -20.45
CA LYS A 347 5.65 -13.73 -20.60
C LYS A 347 6.83 -14.68 -20.74
N GLU A 348 7.83 -14.30 -21.52
CA GLU A 348 9.06 -15.10 -21.72
C GLU A 348 9.84 -15.26 -20.41
N VAL A 349 10.11 -14.16 -19.70
CA VAL A 349 10.81 -14.19 -18.41
C VAL A 349 10.00 -14.98 -17.38
N ALA A 350 8.67 -14.83 -17.33
CA ALA A 350 7.82 -15.61 -16.42
C ALA A 350 7.90 -17.12 -16.70
N GLN A 351 7.94 -17.54 -17.97
CA GLN A 351 8.12 -18.95 -18.33
C GLN A 351 9.48 -19.50 -17.85
N GLN A 352 10.55 -18.73 -18.03
CA GLN A 352 11.89 -19.12 -17.59
C GLN A 352 12.00 -19.17 -16.06
N VAL A 353 11.40 -18.20 -15.37
CA VAL A 353 11.33 -18.17 -13.90
C VAL A 353 10.55 -19.37 -13.37
N ASN A 354 9.37 -19.66 -13.92
CA ASN A 354 8.57 -20.81 -13.52
C ASN A 354 9.29 -22.15 -13.76
N HIS A 355 10.09 -22.25 -14.83
CA HIS A 355 10.95 -23.41 -15.04
C HIS A 355 12.00 -23.56 -13.92
N LYS A 356 12.70 -22.49 -13.55
CA LYS A 356 13.65 -22.50 -12.43
C LYS A 356 12.99 -22.83 -11.09
N ILE A 357 11.80 -22.27 -10.82
CA ILE A 357 11.02 -22.55 -9.60
C ILE A 357 10.61 -24.03 -9.52
N SER A 358 10.26 -24.66 -10.65
CA SER A 358 9.88 -26.09 -10.65
C SER A 358 11.01 -27.04 -10.24
N GLN A 359 12.25 -26.56 -10.23
CA GLN A 359 13.44 -27.30 -9.81
C GLN A 359 13.85 -27.00 -8.35
N MET A 360 13.17 -26.06 -7.69
CA MET A 360 13.45 -25.67 -6.32
C MET A 360 12.63 -26.47 -5.32
N ASP A 361 13.24 -26.79 -4.18
CA ASP A 361 12.48 -27.27 -3.03
C ASP A 361 11.83 -26.09 -2.32
N LEU A 362 10.55 -25.90 -2.63
CA LEU A 362 9.74 -24.88 -2.00
C LEU A 362 9.48 -25.19 -0.51
N SER A 363 9.67 -26.40 0.01
CA SER A 363 9.46 -26.65 1.44
C SER A 363 10.50 -25.94 2.34
N THR A 364 11.69 -25.65 1.78
CA THR A 364 12.82 -25.05 2.52
C THR A 364 13.13 -23.60 2.08
N THR A 365 12.54 -23.14 0.98
CA THR A 365 12.79 -21.79 0.42
C THR A 365 11.77 -20.77 0.92
N SER A 366 12.17 -19.76 1.69
CA SER A 366 11.26 -18.69 2.16
C SER A 366 11.24 -17.46 1.26
N VAL A 367 12.35 -17.17 0.59
CA VAL A 367 12.53 -16.08 -0.38
C VAL A 367 13.02 -16.67 -1.70
N ILE A 368 12.30 -16.41 -2.78
CA ILE A 368 12.70 -16.86 -4.12
C ILE A 368 13.72 -15.85 -4.66
N VAL A 369 14.97 -16.25 -4.83
CA VAL A 369 16.01 -15.43 -5.47
C VAL A 369 16.51 -16.15 -6.71
N LEU A 370 16.35 -15.52 -7.87
CA LEU A 370 16.78 -16.07 -9.15
C LEU A 370 17.53 -15.03 -9.97
N ALA A 371 18.49 -15.48 -10.77
CA ALA A 371 19.26 -14.64 -11.68
C ALA A 371 19.38 -15.26 -13.08
N ASP A 372 19.42 -14.43 -14.11
CA ASP A 372 19.72 -14.83 -15.49
C ASP A 372 20.29 -13.67 -16.32
N PRO A 373 21.36 -13.86 -17.11
CA PRO A 373 21.91 -12.80 -17.96
C PRO A 373 20.96 -12.37 -19.09
N GLN A 374 20.00 -13.20 -19.50
CA GLN A 374 19.09 -12.88 -20.61
C GLN A 374 17.86 -12.10 -20.17
N TRP A 375 17.67 -11.86 -18.88
CA TRP A 375 16.47 -11.19 -18.39
C TRP A 375 16.55 -9.68 -18.57
N ALA A 376 15.59 -9.15 -19.31
CA ALA A 376 15.42 -7.72 -19.47
C ALA A 376 15.02 -7.06 -18.13
N VAL A 377 15.88 -6.18 -17.60
CA VAL A 377 15.70 -5.52 -16.30
C VAL A 377 14.34 -4.82 -16.18
N GLY A 378 13.85 -4.22 -17.28
CA GLY A 378 12.58 -3.49 -17.32
C GLY A 378 11.32 -4.30 -17.00
N VAL A 379 11.36 -5.65 -17.05
CA VAL A 379 10.22 -6.52 -16.75
C VAL A 379 10.37 -7.32 -15.46
N LEU A 380 11.55 -7.33 -14.84
CA LEU A 380 11.83 -8.14 -13.64
C LEU A 380 10.86 -7.87 -12.50
N GLY A 381 10.56 -6.60 -12.21
CA GLY A 381 9.64 -6.23 -11.14
C GLY A 381 8.19 -6.71 -11.36
N LEU A 382 7.77 -6.84 -12.62
CA LEU A 382 6.44 -7.39 -12.95
C LEU A 382 6.37 -8.89 -12.71
N VAL A 383 7.38 -9.61 -13.19
CA VAL A 383 7.44 -11.07 -13.03
C VAL A 383 7.64 -11.44 -11.55
N ALA A 384 8.50 -10.72 -10.83
CA ALA A 384 8.69 -10.90 -9.39
C ALA A 384 7.38 -10.72 -8.63
N GLY A 385 6.56 -9.73 -9.00
CA GLY A 385 5.26 -9.50 -8.37
C GLY A 385 4.25 -10.61 -8.63
N GLN A 386 4.18 -11.08 -9.88
CA GLN A 386 3.34 -12.21 -10.26
C GLN A 386 3.74 -13.48 -9.49
N VAL A 387 5.03 -13.81 -9.46
CA VAL A 387 5.54 -14.99 -8.74
C VAL A 387 5.29 -14.86 -7.24
N ALA A 388 5.49 -13.67 -6.66
CA ALA A 388 5.23 -13.46 -5.24
C ALA A 388 3.77 -13.70 -4.87
N GLN A 389 2.84 -13.26 -5.73
CA GLN A 389 1.41 -13.52 -5.55
C GLN A 389 1.05 -15.00 -5.72
N GLU A 390 1.59 -15.67 -6.75
CA GLU A 390 1.31 -17.09 -7.05
C GLU A 390 1.88 -18.04 -5.99
N THR A 391 3.07 -17.74 -5.48
CA THR A 391 3.79 -18.61 -4.53
C THR A 391 3.59 -18.24 -3.07
N GLY A 392 3.06 -17.05 -2.78
CA GLY A 392 2.93 -16.53 -1.42
C GLY A 392 4.27 -16.13 -0.79
N ARG A 393 5.32 -15.88 -1.58
CA ARG A 393 6.69 -15.66 -1.10
C ARG A 393 7.34 -14.40 -1.67
N PRO A 394 8.12 -13.66 -0.86
CA PRO A 394 8.95 -12.60 -1.41
C PRO A 394 9.84 -13.13 -2.54
N THR A 395 9.86 -12.41 -3.66
CA THR A 395 10.54 -12.84 -4.88
C THR A 395 11.49 -11.74 -5.35
N ILE A 396 12.74 -12.11 -5.63
CA ILE A 396 13.82 -11.27 -6.13
C ILE A 396 14.33 -11.86 -7.43
N LEU A 397 14.22 -11.09 -8.51
CA LEU A 397 14.74 -11.48 -9.82
C LEU A 397 15.86 -10.52 -10.22
N LEU A 398 16.97 -11.08 -10.68
CA LEU A 398 18.20 -10.38 -11.03
C LEU A 398 18.58 -10.65 -12.49
N SER A 399 19.01 -9.62 -13.20
CA SER A 399 19.73 -9.76 -14.46
C SER A 399 21.22 -9.59 -14.21
N THR A 400 22.02 -10.45 -14.85
CA THR A 400 23.49 -10.36 -14.85
C THR A 400 24.03 -9.88 -16.20
N GLU A 401 23.22 -9.21 -17.01
CA GLU A 401 23.65 -8.62 -18.28
C GLU A 401 24.79 -7.60 -18.05
N GLY A 402 25.89 -7.75 -18.79
CA GLY A 402 27.15 -7.01 -18.60
C GLY A 402 28.35 -7.87 -18.13
N VAL A 403 28.16 -9.19 -17.95
CA VAL A 403 29.23 -10.14 -17.58
C VAL A 403 29.95 -10.73 -18.81
N GLU A 404 29.29 -10.86 -19.95
CA GLU A 404 29.85 -11.55 -21.12
C GLU A 404 30.36 -10.57 -22.18
N GLY A 405 31.66 -10.25 -22.13
CA GLY A 405 32.28 -9.36 -23.13
C GLY A 405 33.79 -9.12 -23.07
N GLN A 406 34.58 -9.81 -22.22
CA GLN A 406 36.05 -9.71 -22.24
C GLN A 406 36.75 -11.08 -22.10
N GLY A 407 36.23 -12.10 -22.79
CA GLY A 407 36.84 -13.42 -22.87
C GLY A 407 36.80 -13.97 -24.29
N GLY A 408 37.44 -13.31 -25.26
CA GLY A 408 37.55 -13.87 -26.61
C GLY A 408 38.04 -12.90 -27.70
N GLN A 409 39.34 -12.99 -27.99
CA GLN A 409 40.02 -12.66 -29.26
C GLN A 409 39.98 -11.22 -29.83
N GLY A 410 41.14 -10.55 -29.76
CA GLY A 410 41.79 -9.95 -30.95
C GLY A 410 41.35 -8.55 -31.40
N GLY A 411 42.00 -7.51 -30.86
CA GLY A 411 42.01 -6.18 -31.46
C GLY A 411 43.11 -5.31 -30.87
N GLN A 412 44.25 -5.19 -31.56
CA GLN A 412 45.31 -4.24 -31.21
C GLN A 412 44.82 -2.80 -31.47
N GLY A 413 44.90 -1.95 -30.44
CA GLY A 413 44.59 -0.53 -30.51
C GLY A 413 45.20 0.21 -29.32
N SER A 414 46.22 1.01 -29.62
CA SER A 414 47.18 1.72 -28.77
C SER A 414 46.66 2.69 -27.68
N ASN A 415 47.29 2.57 -26.50
CA ASN A 415 47.92 3.59 -25.63
C ASN A 415 47.14 4.72 -24.90
N LEU A 416 47.22 4.57 -23.56
CA LEU A 416 47.60 5.56 -22.51
C LEU A 416 46.51 6.38 -21.80
N SER A 417 46.18 5.92 -20.59
CA SER A 417 46.02 6.75 -19.38
C SER A 417 46.35 5.88 -18.15
N PRO A 418 47.38 6.21 -17.34
CA PRO A 418 47.74 5.41 -16.18
C PRO A 418 47.04 5.95 -14.94
N LEU A 419 45.88 5.41 -14.60
CA LEU A 419 45.23 5.43 -13.28
C LEU A 419 43.94 4.60 -13.39
N SER A 420 44.10 3.28 -13.57
CA SER A 420 42.98 2.34 -13.54
C SER A 420 42.87 1.76 -12.13
N PHE A 421 41.79 2.14 -11.43
CA PHE A 421 41.28 1.46 -10.25
C PHE A 421 40.94 -0.01 -10.57
N PRO A 422 40.97 -0.93 -9.59
CA PRO A 422 40.75 -2.35 -9.83
C PRO A 422 39.35 -2.60 -10.41
N ASN A 423 39.27 -3.49 -11.41
CA ASN A 423 38.10 -4.05 -12.11
C ASN A 423 36.72 -3.42 -11.88
N PRO A 424 35.94 -3.06 -12.93
CA PRO A 424 34.50 -2.90 -12.75
C PRO A 424 33.93 -4.25 -12.29
N GLN A 425 33.62 -4.39 -11.00
CA GLN A 425 32.89 -5.54 -10.48
C GLN A 425 31.64 -5.72 -11.33
N SER A 426 31.42 -6.92 -11.85
CA SER A 426 30.22 -7.17 -12.63
C SER A 426 29.02 -7.11 -11.70
N LEU A 427 28.07 -6.22 -11.99
CA LEU A 427 26.93 -5.97 -11.12
C LEU A 427 25.69 -6.63 -11.69
N ALA A 428 25.04 -7.44 -10.86
CA ALA A 428 23.66 -7.85 -11.11
C ALA A 428 22.71 -6.69 -10.76
N ARG A 429 21.67 -6.51 -11.56
CA ARG A 429 20.61 -5.53 -11.33
C ARG A 429 19.27 -6.23 -11.29
N GLY A 430 18.42 -5.89 -10.34
CA GLY A 430 17.15 -6.59 -10.22
C GLY A 430 16.06 -5.84 -9.51
N SER A 431 14.97 -6.57 -9.33
CA SER A 431 13.76 -6.08 -8.69
C SER A 431 13.21 -7.14 -7.75
N ALA A 432 12.70 -6.68 -6.61
CA ALA A 432 12.11 -7.49 -5.58
C ALA A 432 10.64 -7.10 -5.35
N ARG A 433 9.80 -8.08 -5.03
CA ARG A 433 8.40 -7.89 -4.64
C ARG A 433 8.06 -8.76 -3.44
N SER A 434 7.28 -8.19 -2.52
CA SER A 434 6.85 -8.85 -1.29
C SER A 434 5.42 -9.36 -1.38
N VAL A 435 5.05 -10.15 -0.38
CA VAL A 435 3.67 -10.42 0.00
C VAL A 435 3.27 -9.53 1.18
N ASN A 436 1.98 -9.26 1.37
CA ASN A 436 1.47 -8.24 2.31
C ASN A 436 1.97 -8.39 3.77
N SER A 437 2.51 -9.54 4.14
CA SER A 437 2.98 -9.89 5.49
C SER A 437 4.49 -9.72 5.72
N VAL A 438 5.27 -9.31 4.72
CA VAL A 438 6.74 -9.19 4.85
C VAL A 438 7.20 -7.80 4.42
N ASP A 439 7.87 -7.07 5.32
CA ASP A 439 8.57 -5.83 4.98
C ASP A 439 9.87 -6.15 4.22
N LEU A 440 9.79 -6.10 2.90
CA LEU A 440 10.89 -6.40 2.00
C LEU A 440 12.01 -5.36 2.09
N TYR A 441 11.69 -4.10 2.38
CA TYR A 441 12.70 -3.05 2.51
C TYR A 441 13.60 -3.35 3.70
N GLN A 442 13.03 -3.66 4.87
CA GLN A 442 13.84 -4.05 6.05
C GLN A 442 14.60 -5.35 5.80
N LEU A 443 13.97 -6.32 5.16
CA LEU A 443 14.60 -7.61 4.84
C LEU A 443 15.85 -7.44 3.96
N VAL A 444 15.76 -6.61 2.91
CA VAL A 444 16.89 -6.28 2.02
C VAL A 444 17.91 -5.37 2.70
N LYS A 445 17.46 -4.38 3.48
CA LYS A 445 18.33 -3.44 4.22
C LYS A 445 19.26 -4.16 5.20
N ASN A 446 18.80 -5.22 5.85
CA ASN A 446 19.64 -6.03 6.73
C ASN A 446 20.78 -6.74 5.98
N GLN A 447 20.69 -6.82 4.65
CA GLN A 447 21.72 -7.37 3.76
C GLN A 447 22.50 -6.29 3.01
N ALA A 448 22.40 -5.01 3.39
CA ALA A 448 23.00 -3.89 2.65
C ALA A 448 24.51 -4.02 2.41
N HIS A 449 25.23 -4.72 3.29
CA HIS A 449 26.66 -5.00 3.16
C HIS A 449 27.03 -5.89 1.95
N LEU A 450 26.06 -6.61 1.38
CA LEU A 450 26.24 -7.44 0.17
C LEU A 450 25.86 -6.69 -1.12
N LEU A 451 25.27 -5.50 -1.00
CA LEU A 451 24.68 -4.73 -2.10
C LEU A 451 25.59 -3.57 -2.49
N HIS A 452 25.56 -3.20 -3.77
CA HIS A 452 26.12 -1.93 -4.21
C HIS A 452 25.13 -0.79 -3.96
N ARG A 453 23.87 -0.95 -4.39
CA ARG A 453 22.81 0.04 -4.20
C ARG A 453 21.49 -0.69 -3.98
N PHE A 454 20.64 -0.15 -3.11
CA PHE A 454 19.26 -0.59 -3.00
C PHE A 454 18.36 0.57 -2.60
N GLY A 455 17.07 0.45 -2.91
CA GLY A 455 16.03 1.40 -2.52
C GLY A 455 14.64 0.82 -2.76
N GLY A 456 13.62 1.42 -2.16
CA GLY A 456 12.23 1.00 -2.31
C GLY A 456 11.39 1.19 -1.05
N HIS A 457 10.31 0.41 -0.96
CA HIS A 457 9.28 0.45 0.08
C HIS A 457 8.97 -0.97 0.58
N PRO A 458 8.17 -1.15 1.65
CA PRO A 458 7.92 -2.47 2.25
C PRO A 458 7.44 -3.56 1.28
N TYR A 459 6.82 -3.20 0.15
CA TYR A 459 6.28 -4.16 -0.83
C TYR A 459 7.16 -4.37 -2.08
N ALA A 460 8.15 -3.52 -2.32
CA ALA A 460 8.94 -3.53 -3.54
C ALA A 460 10.31 -2.89 -3.34
N ALA A 461 11.36 -3.47 -3.95
CA ALA A 461 12.69 -2.86 -3.94
C ALA A 461 13.39 -3.01 -5.30
N GLY A 462 14.22 -2.02 -5.63
CA GLY A 462 15.24 -2.11 -6.68
C GLY A 462 16.60 -2.30 -6.03
N LEU A 463 17.44 -3.17 -6.59
CA LEU A 463 18.74 -3.51 -6.02
C LEU A 463 19.79 -3.79 -7.10
N SER A 464 21.03 -3.49 -6.77
CA SER A 464 22.21 -3.95 -7.48
C SER A 464 23.24 -4.51 -6.50
N LEU A 465 23.94 -5.55 -6.92
CA LEU A 465 24.94 -6.25 -6.11
C LEU A 465 26.01 -6.86 -7.02
N PRO A 466 27.26 -7.02 -6.54
CA PRO A 466 28.26 -7.81 -7.25
C PRO A 466 27.73 -9.22 -7.55
N VAL A 467 27.96 -9.73 -8.76
CA VAL A 467 27.46 -11.05 -9.20
C VAL A 467 27.97 -12.16 -8.27
N GLU A 468 29.21 -12.03 -7.77
CA GLU A 468 29.80 -12.95 -6.80
C GLU A 468 29.04 -13.02 -5.46
N ASN A 469 28.28 -11.99 -5.10
CA ASN A 469 27.54 -11.93 -3.84
C ASN A 469 26.16 -12.61 -3.91
N ILE A 470 25.66 -12.98 -5.11
CA ILE A 470 24.31 -13.55 -5.28
C ILE A 470 24.08 -14.80 -4.41
N PRO A 471 25.02 -15.78 -4.32
CA PRO A 471 24.81 -16.96 -3.48
C PRO A 471 24.69 -16.61 -1.99
N LEU A 472 25.61 -15.78 -1.48
CA LEU A 472 25.61 -15.34 -0.08
C LEU A 472 24.36 -14.54 0.26
N PHE A 473 23.93 -13.65 -0.63
CA PHE A 473 22.71 -12.86 -0.47
C PHE A 473 21.47 -13.77 -0.42
N THR A 474 21.40 -14.78 -1.28
CA THR A 474 20.28 -15.73 -1.34
C THR A 474 20.14 -16.52 -0.04
N GLU A 475 21.24 -16.99 0.54
CA GLU A 475 21.25 -17.71 1.80
C GLU A 475 20.88 -16.79 2.97
N ALA A 476 21.55 -15.64 3.09
CA ALA A 476 21.36 -14.71 4.19
C ALA A 476 19.93 -14.17 4.27
N ILE A 477 19.31 -13.86 3.12
CA ILE A 477 17.94 -13.33 3.10
C ILE A 477 16.90 -14.40 3.44
N ASN A 478 17.11 -15.65 3.01
CA ASN A 478 16.24 -16.77 3.38
C ASN A 478 16.32 -17.05 4.89
N GLN A 479 17.54 -17.07 5.44
CA GLN A 479 17.76 -17.30 6.87
C GLN A 479 17.12 -16.19 7.72
N GLN A 480 17.27 -14.93 7.31
CA GLN A 480 16.67 -13.79 8.02
C GLN A 480 15.14 -13.90 8.06
N LEU A 481 14.50 -14.25 6.94
CA LEU A 481 13.04 -14.38 6.91
C LEU A 481 12.55 -15.56 7.75
N LEU A 482 13.24 -16.71 7.68
CA LEU A 482 12.94 -17.89 8.52
C LEU A 482 12.99 -17.57 10.01
N GLN A 483 14.02 -16.86 10.46
CA GLN A 483 14.16 -16.42 11.85
C GLN A 483 13.04 -15.46 12.26
N THR A 484 12.63 -14.56 11.36
CA THR A 484 11.58 -13.58 11.62
C THR A 484 10.20 -14.23 11.71
N LEU A 485 9.92 -15.24 10.88
CA LEU A 485 8.62 -15.95 10.85
C LEU A 485 8.46 -17.02 11.93
N GLY A 486 9.54 -17.39 12.65
CA GLY A 486 9.48 -18.37 13.74
C GLY A 486 8.98 -19.76 13.31
N GLY A 487 9.18 -20.14 12.05
CA GLY A 487 8.68 -21.41 11.49
C GLY A 487 7.23 -21.38 10.97
N THR A 488 6.59 -20.21 10.91
CA THR A 488 5.22 -20.06 10.38
C THR A 488 5.23 -19.96 8.85
N THR A 489 4.46 -20.82 8.17
CA THR A 489 4.28 -20.75 6.71
C THR A 489 3.27 -19.67 6.35
N LEU A 490 3.65 -18.75 5.46
CA LEU A 490 2.74 -17.75 4.90
C LEU A 490 1.71 -18.44 4.00
N THR A 491 0.45 -18.42 4.42
CA THR A 491 -0.67 -19.00 3.65
C THR A 491 -1.45 -17.87 3.00
N PRO A 492 -1.79 -17.94 1.70
CA PRO A 492 -2.59 -16.91 1.06
C PRO A 492 -3.98 -16.82 1.69
N THR A 493 -4.38 -15.62 2.11
CA THR A 493 -5.70 -15.33 2.67
C THR A 493 -6.60 -14.68 1.63
N VAL A 494 -7.87 -15.08 1.56
CA VAL A 494 -8.91 -14.39 0.78
C VAL A 494 -10.00 -13.93 1.74
N GLN A 495 -10.27 -12.62 1.74
CA GLN A 495 -11.34 -12.03 2.54
C GLN A 495 -12.60 -11.84 1.70
N ALA A 496 -13.75 -12.20 2.27
CA ALA A 496 -15.07 -11.88 1.72
C ALA A 496 -15.70 -10.75 2.53
N ASP A 497 -16.37 -9.82 1.84
CA ASP A 497 -16.98 -8.63 2.43
C ASP A 497 -18.47 -8.82 2.70
N LEU A 498 -19.18 -9.47 1.77
CA LEU A 498 -20.62 -9.71 1.86
C LEU A 498 -20.96 -11.17 1.56
N VAL A 499 -22.05 -11.65 2.15
CA VAL A 499 -22.72 -12.88 1.72
C VAL A 499 -23.88 -12.50 0.81
N VAL A 500 -23.94 -13.10 -0.38
CA VAL A 500 -25.01 -12.88 -1.36
C VAL A 500 -25.48 -14.22 -1.92
N THR A 501 -26.70 -14.23 -2.45
CA THR A 501 -27.26 -15.35 -3.20
C THR A 501 -27.18 -15.09 -4.71
N VAL A 502 -27.41 -16.12 -5.53
CA VAL A 502 -27.45 -15.96 -6.99
C VAL A 502 -28.61 -15.07 -7.43
N ALA A 503 -29.71 -15.02 -6.66
CA ALA A 503 -30.84 -14.12 -6.93
C ALA A 503 -30.49 -12.64 -6.72
N ASP A 504 -29.53 -12.34 -5.86
CA ASP A 504 -29.06 -10.97 -5.62
C ASP A 504 -28.18 -10.45 -6.78
N LEU A 505 -27.59 -11.34 -7.58
CA LEU A 505 -26.68 -10.98 -8.65
C LEU A 505 -27.41 -10.28 -9.80
N GLY A 506 -26.82 -9.20 -10.31
CA GLY A 506 -27.30 -8.53 -11.52
C GLY A 506 -27.17 -7.02 -11.46
N LYS A 507 -28.03 -6.35 -12.23
CA LYS A 507 -27.97 -4.89 -12.41
C LYS A 507 -28.18 -4.12 -11.11
N GLU A 508 -29.13 -4.54 -10.29
CA GLU A 508 -29.51 -3.81 -9.06
C GLU A 508 -28.35 -3.82 -8.06
N LEU A 509 -27.82 -4.99 -7.72
CA LEU A 509 -26.63 -5.12 -6.89
C LEU A 509 -25.41 -4.41 -7.50
N PHE A 510 -25.19 -4.50 -8.81
CA PHE A 510 -24.09 -3.81 -9.46
C PHE A 510 -24.17 -2.28 -9.28
N LEU A 511 -25.36 -1.68 -9.49
CA LEU A 511 -25.57 -0.25 -9.33
C LEU A 511 -25.45 0.19 -7.86
N GLU A 512 -25.89 -0.65 -6.94
CA GLU A 512 -25.73 -0.43 -5.50
C GLU A 512 -24.25 -0.43 -5.09
N LEU A 513 -23.49 -1.44 -5.48
CA LEU A 513 -22.04 -1.51 -5.20
C LEU A 513 -21.26 -0.39 -5.92
N LYS A 514 -21.79 0.16 -7.01
CA LYS A 514 -21.20 1.29 -7.73
C LYS A 514 -21.11 2.56 -6.88
N LEU A 515 -21.91 2.70 -5.82
CA LEU A 515 -21.76 3.81 -4.85
C LEU A 515 -20.38 3.84 -4.18
N LEU A 516 -19.69 2.70 -4.13
CA LEU A 516 -18.35 2.61 -3.57
C LEU A 516 -17.28 3.16 -4.50
N GLU A 517 -17.55 3.28 -5.80
CA GLU A 517 -16.58 3.77 -6.77
C GLU A 517 -16.14 5.23 -6.46
N PRO A 518 -14.88 5.60 -6.74
CA PRO A 518 -13.82 4.77 -7.30
C PRO A 518 -13.26 3.74 -6.31
N CYS A 519 -13.20 2.48 -6.71
CA CYS A 519 -12.55 1.42 -5.93
C CYS A 519 -11.03 1.37 -6.23
N GLY A 520 -10.22 1.06 -5.21
CA GLY A 520 -8.76 1.05 -5.28
C GLY A 520 -8.11 0.70 -3.93
N MET A 521 -6.85 1.08 -3.73
CA MET A 521 -6.21 0.95 -2.42
C MET A 521 -6.97 1.79 -1.38
N GLY A 522 -7.19 1.24 -0.18
CA GLY A 522 -8.02 1.87 0.87
C GLY A 522 -9.53 1.71 0.69
N ASN A 523 -10.00 1.37 -0.52
CA ASN A 523 -11.42 1.19 -0.81
C ASN A 523 -11.59 0.06 -1.85
N PRO A 524 -11.34 -1.21 -1.47
CA PRO A 524 -11.25 -2.31 -2.42
C PRO A 524 -12.61 -2.61 -3.09
N VAL A 525 -12.56 -3.24 -4.26
CA VAL A 525 -13.75 -3.78 -4.91
C VAL A 525 -14.38 -4.85 -3.99
N PRO A 526 -15.70 -4.83 -3.76
CA PRO A 526 -16.38 -5.80 -2.91
C PRO A 526 -16.23 -7.24 -3.41
N LYS A 527 -15.81 -8.13 -2.51
CA LYS A 527 -15.74 -9.58 -2.71
C LYS A 527 -16.96 -10.23 -2.07
N LEU A 528 -17.72 -10.96 -2.88
CA LEU A 528 -19.00 -11.54 -2.51
C LEU A 528 -18.84 -13.04 -2.28
N LEU A 529 -19.23 -13.53 -1.12
CA LEU A 529 -19.30 -14.95 -0.80
C LEU A 529 -20.68 -15.49 -1.22
N ILE A 530 -20.67 -16.51 -2.06
CA ILE A 530 -21.85 -17.31 -2.39
C ILE A 530 -21.64 -18.70 -1.80
N GLN A 531 -22.55 -19.12 -0.94
CA GLN A 531 -22.44 -20.40 -0.23
C GLN A 531 -23.30 -21.45 -0.90
N ASN A 532 -22.86 -22.71 -0.81
CA ASN A 532 -23.66 -23.87 -1.22
C ASN A 532 -24.16 -23.83 -2.69
N CYS A 533 -23.39 -23.20 -3.57
CA CYS A 533 -23.65 -23.06 -5.00
C CYS A 533 -23.06 -24.20 -5.83
N TRP A 534 -23.43 -24.30 -7.10
CA TRP A 534 -22.84 -25.23 -8.06
C TRP A 534 -22.68 -24.60 -9.45
N PHE A 535 -21.82 -25.20 -10.27
CA PHE A 535 -21.52 -24.74 -11.62
C PHE A 535 -22.14 -25.65 -12.68
N GLU A 536 -22.67 -25.06 -13.74
CA GLU A 536 -23.21 -25.73 -14.92
C GLU A 536 -22.58 -25.15 -16.19
N ASN A 537 -22.73 -25.86 -17.32
CA ASN A 537 -22.31 -25.40 -18.65
C ASN A 537 -20.85 -24.93 -18.73
N ALA A 538 -19.97 -25.47 -17.89
CA ALA A 538 -18.59 -25.04 -17.82
C ALA A 538 -17.80 -25.47 -19.07
N TRP A 539 -17.14 -24.51 -19.71
CA TRP A 539 -16.23 -24.74 -20.82
C TRP A 539 -15.02 -23.82 -20.71
N HIS A 540 -13.93 -24.16 -21.37
CA HIS A 540 -12.74 -23.29 -21.41
C HIS A 540 -12.30 -23.07 -22.84
N ARG A 541 -11.63 -21.93 -23.07
CA ARG A 541 -10.90 -21.66 -24.30
C ARG A 541 -9.53 -21.08 -24.00
N ASN A 542 -8.58 -21.42 -24.86
CA ASN A 542 -7.35 -20.66 -24.98
C ASN A 542 -7.68 -19.35 -25.70
N GLN A 543 -7.23 -18.22 -25.14
CA GLN A 543 -7.32 -16.95 -25.86
C GLN A 543 -6.50 -17.00 -27.15
N GLN A 544 -6.90 -16.21 -28.14
CA GLN A 544 -6.15 -16.00 -29.37
C GLN A 544 -5.74 -14.53 -29.43
N ASP A 545 -4.55 -14.25 -29.94
CA ASP A 545 -4.20 -12.88 -30.28
C ASP A 545 -4.99 -12.40 -31.50
N SER A 546 -4.83 -11.12 -31.85
CA SER A 546 -5.43 -10.51 -33.05
C SER A 546 -4.99 -11.16 -34.37
N GLN A 547 -4.04 -12.09 -34.35
CA GLN A 547 -3.55 -12.85 -35.50
C GLN A 547 -3.99 -14.33 -35.46
N GLY A 548 -4.87 -14.72 -34.52
CA GLY A 548 -5.41 -16.07 -34.40
C GLY A 548 -4.45 -17.09 -33.75
N LYS A 549 -3.29 -16.65 -33.26
CA LYS A 549 -2.34 -17.54 -32.57
C LYS A 549 -2.85 -17.82 -31.16
N LYS A 550 -2.91 -19.11 -30.79
CA LYS A 550 -3.31 -19.53 -29.43
C LYS A 550 -2.34 -18.95 -28.40
N ILE A 551 -2.82 -17.99 -27.61
CA ILE A 551 -2.20 -17.57 -26.37
C ILE A 551 -2.60 -18.61 -25.32
N GLN A 552 -1.62 -19.17 -24.59
CA GLN A 552 -1.86 -19.95 -23.37
C GLN A 552 -2.37 -19.04 -22.24
N TYR A 553 -3.50 -18.38 -22.46
CA TYR A 553 -4.22 -17.64 -21.43
C TYR A 553 -5.62 -18.25 -21.38
N ILE A 554 -5.85 -19.00 -20.31
CA ILE A 554 -6.99 -19.91 -20.19
C ILE A 554 -8.10 -19.17 -19.49
N LYS A 555 -9.29 -19.26 -20.06
CA LYS A 555 -10.49 -18.70 -19.47
C LYS A 555 -11.56 -19.77 -19.44
N ALA A 556 -12.00 -20.15 -18.23
CA ALA A 556 -13.22 -20.90 -18.06
C ALA A 556 -14.42 -19.95 -18.05
N GLU A 557 -15.48 -20.32 -18.75
CA GLU A 557 -16.79 -19.68 -18.67
C GLU A 557 -17.79 -20.74 -18.16
N PHE A 558 -18.70 -20.33 -17.30
CA PHE A 558 -19.65 -21.22 -16.62
C PHE A 558 -20.92 -20.46 -16.24
N ASP A 559 -21.93 -21.21 -15.83
CA ASP A 559 -23.15 -20.70 -15.22
C ASP A 559 -23.18 -21.12 -13.74
N ILE A 560 -23.39 -20.17 -12.82
CA ILE A 560 -23.54 -20.46 -11.38
C ILE A 560 -25.01 -20.54 -10.99
N ARG A 561 -25.33 -21.45 -10.07
CA ARG A 561 -26.65 -21.62 -9.47
C ARG A 561 -26.56 -21.82 -7.96
N ASP A 562 -27.65 -21.48 -7.28
CA ASP A 562 -27.97 -21.87 -5.92
C ASP A 562 -29.48 -22.14 -5.81
N GLU A 563 -30.00 -22.30 -4.58
CA GLU A 563 -31.44 -22.51 -4.34
C GLU A 563 -32.28 -21.23 -4.39
N SER A 564 -31.66 -20.05 -4.47
CA SER A 564 -32.36 -18.75 -4.41
C SER A 564 -33.01 -18.36 -5.74
N SER A 565 -32.51 -18.87 -6.86
CA SER A 565 -32.94 -18.48 -8.20
C SER A 565 -33.14 -19.68 -9.14
N LYS A 566 -34.19 -19.62 -9.95
CA LYS A 566 -34.42 -20.59 -11.05
C LYS A 566 -33.51 -20.34 -12.26
N ASN A 567 -32.98 -19.12 -12.39
CA ASN A 567 -32.14 -18.72 -13.51
C ASN A 567 -30.67 -18.77 -13.11
N PRO A 568 -29.80 -19.36 -13.94
CA PRO A 568 -28.36 -19.31 -13.72
C PRO A 568 -27.82 -17.90 -13.93
N PHE A 569 -26.67 -17.60 -13.32
CA PHE A 569 -25.94 -16.36 -13.56
C PHE A 569 -24.60 -16.64 -14.25
N PRO A 570 -24.21 -15.88 -15.30
CA PRO A 570 -22.99 -16.18 -16.03
C PRO A 570 -21.74 -15.77 -15.24
N GLY A 571 -20.69 -16.57 -15.36
CA GLY A 571 -19.41 -16.33 -14.69
C GLY A 571 -18.19 -16.69 -15.53
N VAL A 572 -17.04 -16.16 -15.10
CA VAL A 572 -15.74 -16.40 -15.73
C VAL A 572 -14.68 -16.68 -14.67
N TRP A 573 -13.74 -17.57 -14.98
CA TRP A 573 -12.55 -17.82 -14.17
C TRP A 573 -11.30 -17.73 -15.04
N TRP A 574 -10.46 -16.75 -14.73
CA TRP A 574 -9.24 -16.46 -15.50
C TRP A 574 -8.06 -17.25 -14.95
N GLY A 575 -7.27 -17.86 -15.83
CA GLY A 575 -6.09 -18.64 -15.47
C GLY A 575 -6.36 -20.11 -15.13
N HIS A 576 -7.63 -20.53 -15.14
CA HIS A 576 -8.04 -21.86 -14.70
C HIS A 576 -8.81 -22.64 -15.78
N TYR A 577 -8.67 -23.96 -15.75
CA TYR A 577 -9.43 -24.88 -16.57
C TYR A 577 -10.81 -25.14 -15.96
N LYS A 578 -11.77 -25.49 -16.81
CA LYS A 578 -13.11 -25.93 -16.37
C LYS A 578 -13.06 -27.10 -15.39
N ASP A 579 -12.06 -27.98 -15.53
CA ASP A 579 -11.92 -29.21 -14.74
C ASP A 579 -11.41 -28.95 -13.32
N GLU A 580 -11.00 -27.71 -13.03
CA GLU A 580 -10.66 -27.25 -11.67
C GLU A 580 -11.90 -26.80 -10.89
N LEU A 581 -13.05 -26.60 -11.54
CA LEU A 581 -14.30 -26.30 -10.84
C LEU A 581 -14.79 -27.55 -10.09
N PRO A 582 -15.24 -27.42 -8.83
CA PRO A 582 -15.79 -28.55 -8.09
C PRO A 582 -17.00 -29.15 -8.82
N PRO A 583 -17.09 -30.50 -8.95
CA PRO A 583 -18.19 -31.16 -9.64
C PRO A 583 -19.52 -31.17 -8.86
N GLY A 584 -19.52 -30.65 -7.63
CA GLY A 584 -20.68 -30.64 -6.73
C GLY A 584 -20.82 -29.31 -6.02
N ARG A 585 -21.54 -29.30 -4.89
CA ARG A 585 -21.76 -28.07 -4.13
C ARG A 585 -20.47 -27.52 -3.55
N CYS A 586 -20.35 -26.20 -3.59
CA CYS A 586 -19.16 -25.47 -3.17
C CYS A 586 -19.54 -24.11 -2.58
N ASP A 587 -18.56 -23.48 -1.93
CA ASP A 587 -18.61 -22.06 -1.65
C ASP A 587 -17.66 -21.36 -2.64
N CYS A 588 -18.03 -20.16 -3.09
CA CYS A 588 -17.17 -19.33 -3.93
C CYS A 588 -17.11 -17.87 -3.47
N ILE A 589 -15.95 -17.24 -3.67
CA ILE A 589 -15.76 -15.81 -3.55
C ILE A 589 -15.66 -15.23 -4.96
N VAL A 590 -16.46 -14.21 -5.24
CA VAL A 590 -16.64 -13.63 -6.57
C VAL A 590 -16.62 -12.11 -6.54
N GLU A 591 -16.30 -11.50 -7.68
CA GLU A 591 -16.51 -10.07 -7.95
C GLU A 591 -17.60 -9.91 -9.02
N LEU A 592 -18.54 -8.98 -8.84
CA LEU A 592 -19.57 -8.69 -9.83
C LEU A 592 -19.07 -7.61 -10.80
N ASP A 593 -19.19 -7.85 -12.12
CA ASP A 593 -18.70 -6.94 -13.17
C ASP A 593 -19.74 -6.77 -14.30
N TYR A 594 -19.57 -5.69 -15.07
CA TYR A 594 -20.30 -5.45 -16.32
C TYR A 594 -19.37 -5.63 -17.52
N ASN A 595 -19.64 -6.67 -18.31
CA ASN A 595 -18.88 -6.96 -19.52
C ASN A 595 -19.36 -6.06 -20.66
N THR A 596 -18.60 -5.00 -20.97
CA THR A 596 -18.92 -4.03 -22.02
C THR A 596 -19.02 -4.67 -23.41
N PHE A 597 -18.24 -5.71 -23.70
CA PHE A 597 -18.23 -6.39 -25.00
C PHE A 597 -19.48 -7.24 -25.21
N LYS A 598 -19.83 -8.08 -24.21
CA LYS A 598 -21.04 -8.93 -24.25
C LYS A 598 -22.31 -8.19 -23.83
N LYS A 599 -22.18 -6.96 -23.33
CA LYS A 599 -23.25 -6.12 -22.78
C LYS A 599 -24.10 -6.84 -21.71
N ARG A 600 -23.45 -7.60 -20.83
CA ARG A 600 -24.11 -8.36 -19.76
C ARG A 600 -23.38 -8.21 -18.42
N TYR A 601 -24.11 -8.38 -17.33
CA TYR A 601 -23.51 -8.58 -16.01
C TYR A 601 -23.00 -10.01 -15.91
N GLU A 602 -21.82 -10.18 -15.32
CA GLU A 602 -21.23 -11.50 -15.06
C GLU A 602 -20.37 -11.43 -13.80
N ILE A 603 -20.14 -12.59 -13.17
CA ILE A 603 -19.21 -12.68 -12.04
C ILE A 603 -17.81 -13.09 -12.50
N ARG A 604 -16.79 -12.62 -11.78
CA ARG A 604 -15.43 -13.14 -11.84
C ARG A 604 -15.18 -14.01 -10.61
N LEU A 605 -14.84 -15.28 -10.83
CA LEU A 605 -14.48 -16.20 -9.76
C LEU A 605 -13.08 -15.87 -9.23
N ILE A 606 -12.98 -15.63 -7.92
CA ILE A 606 -11.71 -15.31 -7.22
C ILE A 606 -11.18 -16.54 -6.49
N ALA A 607 -12.05 -17.22 -5.75
CA ALA A 607 -11.69 -18.44 -5.02
C ALA A 607 -12.88 -19.38 -4.95
N VAL A 608 -12.61 -20.69 -4.90
CA VAL A 608 -13.62 -21.73 -4.76
C VAL A 608 -13.11 -22.82 -3.82
N ARG A 609 -14.00 -23.40 -3.02
CA ARG A 609 -13.69 -24.55 -2.16
C ARG A 609 -14.85 -25.53 -2.11
N SER A 610 -14.57 -26.83 -1.96
CA SER A 610 -15.63 -27.83 -1.84
C SER A 610 -16.38 -27.70 -0.50
N SER A 611 -17.65 -28.10 -0.48
CA SER A 611 -18.45 -28.08 0.76
C SER A 611 -17.87 -29.00 1.84
N GLU A 612 -17.17 -30.09 1.46
CA GLU A 612 -16.47 -30.97 2.42
C GLU A 612 -15.31 -30.28 3.13
N GLN A 613 -14.58 -29.39 2.45
CA GLN A 613 -13.56 -28.55 3.05
C GLN A 613 -14.19 -27.45 3.92
N SER A 614 -15.35 -26.91 3.52
CA SER A 614 -16.11 -25.94 4.31
C SER A 614 -16.57 -26.52 5.67
N ALA A 615 -17.09 -27.76 5.66
CA ALA A 615 -17.53 -28.46 6.86
C ALA A 615 -16.36 -28.85 7.81
N ARG A 616 -15.22 -29.30 7.27
CA ARG A 616 -14.03 -29.66 8.08
C ARG A 616 -13.35 -28.45 8.73
N LEU A 617 -13.62 -27.25 8.24
CA LEU A 617 -13.04 -25.98 8.68
C LEU A 617 -14.03 -25.13 9.48
N THR A 618 -15.07 -25.71 10.06
CA THR A 618 -15.86 -25.05 11.11
C THR A 618 -15.18 -25.28 12.45
N PRO A 619 -14.30 -24.40 12.94
CA PRO A 619 -13.83 -24.51 14.31
C PRO A 619 -15.03 -24.42 15.25
N HIS A 620 -15.00 -25.17 16.36
CA HIS A 620 -15.85 -24.87 17.50
C HIS A 620 -15.67 -23.39 17.85
N SER A 621 -16.68 -22.58 17.59
CA SER A 621 -16.61 -21.14 17.85
C SER A 621 -16.56 -20.93 19.36
N ILE A 622 -15.50 -20.27 19.82
CA ILE A 622 -15.45 -19.82 21.21
C ILE A 622 -16.58 -18.83 21.41
N GLN A 623 -17.52 -19.14 22.30
CA GLN A 623 -18.55 -18.20 22.71
C GLN A 623 -17.92 -17.15 23.62
N ILE A 624 -17.69 -15.95 23.09
CA ILE A 624 -17.17 -14.81 23.85
C ILE A 624 -18.32 -13.91 24.27
N LEU A 625 -18.42 -13.64 25.57
CA LEU A 625 -19.41 -12.75 26.16
C LEU A 625 -18.73 -11.41 26.49
N ASP A 626 -19.25 -10.32 25.94
CA ASP A 626 -18.76 -8.98 26.25
C ASP A 626 -19.43 -8.44 27.52
N TRP A 627 -18.75 -8.59 28.65
CA TRP A 627 -19.17 -8.09 29.96
C TRP A 627 -18.31 -6.92 30.42
N ARG A 628 -17.65 -6.21 29.50
CA ARG A 628 -16.88 -5.02 29.84
C ARG A 628 -17.80 -3.98 30.46
N ASN A 629 -17.34 -3.34 31.54
CA ASN A 629 -18.07 -2.30 32.26
C ASN A 629 -19.43 -2.73 32.87
N ILE A 630 -19.72 -4.02 32.99
CA ILE A 630 -20.94 -4.52 33.64
C ILE A 630 -20.68 -4.69 35.15
N THR A 631 -21.47 -4.01 35.99
CA THR A 631 -21.36 -4.07 37.46
C THR A 631 -22.04 -5.29 38.10
N THR A 632 -23.06 -5.86 37.46
CA THR A 632 -23.76 -7.08 37.89
C THR A 632 -23.93 -8.04 36.71
N PRO A 633 -23.02 -9.00 36.50
CA PRO A 633 -23.14 -9.95 35.41
C PRO A 633 -24.33 -10.91 35.61
N PRO A 634 -24.96 -11.37 34.52
CA PRO A 634 -26.09 -12.30 34.61
C PRO A 634 -25.66 -13.66 35.19
N THR A 635 -26.47 -14.22 36.09
CA THR A 635 -26.29 -15.59 36.60
C THR A 635 -26.61 -16.60 35.51
N LEU A 636 -25.57 -17.29 35.02
CA LEU A 636 -25.69 -18.37 34.04
C LEU A 636 -25.64 -19.74 34.74
N PRO A 637 -26.33 -20.77 34.19
CA PRO A 637 -26.30 -22.14 34.74
C PRO A 637 -24.90 -22.76 34.75
N ASN A 638 -24.08 -22.41 33.75
CA ASN A 638 -22.67 -22.75 33.66
C ASN A 638 -21.84 -21.46 33.68
N PRO A 639 -20.96 -21.23 34.68
CA PRO A 639 -20.19 -20.00 34.77
C PRO A 639 -19.13 -19.94 33.66
N PRO A 640 -19.02 -18.81 32.94
CA PRO A 640 -17.96 -18.63 31.95
C PRO A 640 -16.59 -18.45 32.62
N LEU A 641 -15.53 -18.66 31.87
CA LEU A 641 -14.19 -18.22 32.29
C LEU A 641 -14.15 -16.69 32.28
N LEU A 642 -13.78 -16.09 33.42
CA LEU A 642 -13.81 -14.63 33.60
C LEU A 642 -12.42 -14.04 33.41
N VAL A 643 -12.29 -13.13 32.45
CA VAL A 643 -11.12 -12.28 32.30
C VAL A 643 -11.42 -10.94 32.95
N LYS A 644 -10.91 -10.72 34.17
CA LYS A 644 -11.19 -9.50 34.97
C LYS A 644 -10.19 -8.38 34.73
N GLU A 645 -8.99 -8.71 34.27
CA GLU A 645 -7.94 -7.72 34.00
C GLU A 645 -7.89 -7.42 32.50
N CYS A 646 -7.84 -6.13 32.15
CA CYS A 646 -7.69 -5.71 30.76
C CYS A 646 -6.30 -6.12 30.26
N PRO A 647 -6.19 -6.88 29.16
CA PRO A 647 -4.91 -7.35 28.64
C PRO A 647 -4.06 -6.19 28.10
N THR A 648 -2.76 -6.41 28.07
CA THR A 648 -1.77 -5.50 27.45
C THR A 648 -1.30 -6.02 26.10
N SER A 649 -1.55 -7.29 25.80
CA SER A 649 -1.18 -7.93 24.54
C SER A 649 -2.21 -8.94 24.08
N TRP A 650 -2.19 -9.28 22.79
CA TRP A 650 -3.00 -10.38 22.26
C TRP A 650 -2.59 -11.73 22.82
N ASP A 651 -1.34 -11.89 23.25
CA ASP A 651 -0.86 -13.14 23.87
C ASP A 651 -1.51 -13.38 25.23
N ASP A 652 -1.72 -12.32 26.03
CA ASP A 652 -2.46 -12.41 27.30
C ASP A 652 -3.87 -12.97 27.07
N LEU A 653 -4.57 -12.45 26.05
CA LEU A 653 -5.92 -12.89 25.70
C LEU A 653 -5.93 -14.28 25.04
N ARG A 654 -4.91 -14.63 24.22
CA ARG A 654 -4.77 -15.95 23.60
C ARG A 654 -4.70 -17.08 24.64
N VAL A 655 -4.05 -16.86 25.78
CA VAL A 655 -4.01 -17.85 26.87
C VAL A 655 -5.42 -18.16 27.38
N TRP A 656 -6.26 -17.14 27.55
CA TRP A 656 -7.65 -17.31 27.98
C TRP A 656 -8.51 -17.97 26.92
N LEU A 657 -8.34 -17.62 25.65
CA LEU A 657 -9.03 -18.24 24.52
C LEU A 657 -8.68 -19.73 24.40
N ARG A 658 -7.40 -20.09 24.54
CA ARG A 658 -6.96 -21.51 24.57
C ARG A 658 -7.55 -22.28 25.75
N ARG A 659 -7.61 -21.67 26.94
CA ARG A 659 -8.24 -22.28 28.13
C ARG A 659 -9.75 -22.49 27.93
N SER A 660 -10.43 -21.52 27.33
CA SER A 660 -11.85 -21.59 27.00
C SER A 660 -12.14 -22.73 26.02
N LEU A 661 -11.32 -22.89 24.97
CA LEU A 661 -11.40 -24.02 24.04
C LEU A 661 -11.17 -25.36 24.74
N HIS A 662 -10.08 -25.46 25.50
CA HIS A 662 -9.71 -26.69 26.20
C HIS A 662 -10.80 -27.14 27.19
N ASN A 663 -11.40 -26.20 27.90
CA ASN A 663 -12.43 -26.48 28.90
C ASN A 663 -13.85 -26.55 28.32
N GLN A 664 -14.03 -26.26 27.02
CA GLN A 664 -15.33 -26.14 26.36
C GLN A 664 -16.30 -25.20 27.10
N GLN A 665 -15.78 -24.08 27.61
CA GLN A 665 -16.54 -23.10 28.38
C GLN A 665 -16.53 -21.74 27.67
N PRO A 666 -17.63 -20.97 27.72
CA PRO A 666 -17.63 -19.60 27.22
C PRO A 666 -16.60 -18.72 27.94
N LEU A 667 -16.06 -17.73 27.23
CA LEU A 667 -15.12 -16.75 27.80
C LEU A 667 -15.85 -15.41 27.98
N ALA A 668 -15.98 -14.94 29.22
CA ALA A 668 -16.51 -13.62 29.51
C ALA A 668 -15.37 -12.62 29.72
N ILE A 669 -15.31 -11.60 28.86
CA ILE A 669 -14.42 -10.46 29.06
C ILE A 669 -15.11 -9.49 30.01
N ALA A 670 -14.58 -9.33 31.22
CA ALA A 670 -15.27 -8.70 32.34
C ALA A 670 -14.39 -7.64 33.03
N TRP A 671 -13.46 -7.03 32.29
CA TRP A 671 -12.67 -5.90 32.77
C TRP A 671 -13.45 -4.59 32.61
N SER A 672 -13.13 -3.61 33.46
CA SER A 672 -13.72 -2.27 33.42
C SER A 672 -12.73 -1.28 32.80
N LYS A 673 -13.26 -0.21 32.19
CA LYS A 673 -12.47 0.94 31.75
C LYS A 673 -11.86 1.60 32.98
N THR A 674 -10.55 1.43 33.14
CA THR A 674 -9.78 2.05 34.22
C THR A 674 -9.42 3.48 33.87
N GLU A 675 -9.77 4.44 34.73
CA GLU A 675 -9.14 5.76 34.71
C GLU A 675 -7.69 5.61 35.12
N HIS A 676 -6.77 5.88 34.19
CA HIS A 676 -5.34 5.76 34.42
C HIS A 676 -4.80 7.05 35.03
N GLN A 677 -3.96 6.91 36.06
CA GLN A 677 -3.20 8.05 36.58
C GLN A 677 -2.09 8.43 35.59
N PRO A 678 -1.77 9.74 35.46
CA PRO A 678 -0.63 10.17 34.67
C PRO A 678 0.66 9.44 35.09
N PRO A 679 1.50 8.97 34.15
CA PRO A 679 2.74 8.27 34.44
C PRO A 679 3.64 8.98 35.46
N GLU A 680 3.67 10.31 35.43
CA GLU A 680 4.43 11.16 36.34
C GLU A 680 3.91 11.03 37.78
N GLN A 681 2.60 10.92 37.96
CA GLN A 681 1.98 10.73 39.26
C GLN A 681 2.24 9.33 39.82
N ILE A 682 2.25 8.30 38.95
CA ILE A 682 2.64 6.94 39.32
C ILE A 682 4.10 6.91 39.77
N TRP A 683 4.98 7.61 39.04
CA TRP A 683 6.38 7.76 39.41
C TRP A 683 6.55 8.44 40.78
N LEU A 684 5.88 9.58 40.99
CA LEU A 684 5.90 10.29 42.28
C LEU A 684 5.37 9.43 43.43
N THR A 685 4.35 8.62 43.18
CA THR A 685 3.82 7.66 44.15
C THR A 685 4.84 6.59 44.50
N LEU A 686 5.52 6.02 43.51
CA LEU A 686 6.59 5.04 43.71
C LEU A 686 7.77 5.63 44.51
N VAL A 687 8.19 6.85 44.18
CA VAL A 687 9.23 7.59 44.93
C VAL A 687 8.77 7.86 46.37
N GLY A 688 7.52 8.27 46.56
CA GLY A 688 6.94 8.49 47.89
C GLY A 688 6.93 7.22 48.75
N ILE A 689 6.53 6.09 48.16
CA ILE A 689 6.60 4.77 48.81
C ILE A 689 8.05 4.43 49.17
N ALA A 690 9.00 4.61 48.25
CA ALA A 690 10.41 4.34 48.50
C ALA A 690 10.98 5.17 49.66
N LYS A 691 10.69 6.47 49.72
CA LYS A 691 11.08 7.36 50.83
C LYS A 691 10.47 6.92 52.16
N TYR A 692 9.18 6.57 52.16
CA TYR A 692 8.47 6.11 53.36
C TYR A 692 9.06 4.81 53.90
N LEU A 693 9.28 3.81 53.04
CA LEU A 693 9.84 2.51 53.42
C LEU A 693 11.28 2.67 53.94
N SER A 694 12.08 3.51 53.29
CA SER A 694 13.44 3.83 53.74
C SER A 694 13.47 4.47 55.13
N ARG A 695 12.54 5.40 55.42
CA ARG A 695 12.47 6.07 56.73
C ARG A 695 11.95 5.17 57.85
N THR A 696 11.03 4.26 57.53
CA THR A 696 10.34 3.41 58.52
C THR A 696 10.94 2.02 58.66
N ASN A 697 11.86 1.64 57.76
CA ASN A 697 12.45 0.31 57.64
C ASN A 697 11.39 -0.81 57.52
N GLN A 698 10.23 -0.49 56.93
CA GLN A 698 9.16 -1.45 56.66
C GLN A 698 9.43 -2.23 55.37
N LEU A 699 8.95 -3.47 55.33
CA LEU A 699 9.04 -4.35 54.17
C LEU A 699 7.78 -4.22 53.30
N VAL A 700 7.94 -4.28 51.98
CA VAL A 700 6.82 -4.29 51.03
C VAL A 700 6.92 -5.50 50.11
N THR A 701 5.81 -6.12 49.76
CA THR A 701 5.80 -7.18 48.75
C THR A 701 5.65 -6.60 47.35
N ARG A 702 6.13 -7.34 46.34
CA ARG A 702 5.93 -6.93 44.94
C ARG A 702 4.45 -6.77 44.57
N VAL A 703 3.59 -7.65 45.07
CA VAL A 703 2.14 -7.61 44.83
C VAL A 703 1.53 -6.32 45.40
N GLN A 704 1.94 -5.90 46.60
CA GLN A 704 1.45 -4.64 47.19
C GLN A 704 1.87 -3.41 46.37
N LEU A 705 3.09 -3.41 45.81
CA LEU A 705 3.52 -2.32 44.91
C LEU A 705 2.71 -2.30 43.62
N LEU A 706 2.53 -3.44 42.97
CA LEU A 706 1.73 -3.54 41.74
C LEU A 706 0.28 -3.09 41.98
N GLN A 707 -0.35 -3.55 43.06
CA GLN A 707 -1.71 -3.15 43.44
C GLN A 707 -1.81 -1.65 43.75
N LYS A 708 -0.80 -1.07 44.40
CA LYS A 708 -0.81 0.35 44.77
C LYS A 708 -0.57 1.27 43.58
N LEU A 709 0.25 0.83 42.62
CA LEU A 709 0.67 1.62 41.46
C LEU A 709 -0.19 1.38 40.22
N GLY A 710 -0.89 0.25 40.13
CA GLY A 710 -1.73 -0.10 38.99
C GLY A 710 -0.95 -0.30 37.68
N ILE A 711 0.28 -0.81 37.75
CA ILE A 711 1.18 -1.03 36.61
C ILE A 711 1.58 -2.51 36.48
N SER A 712 2.09 -2.90 35.32
CA SER A 712 2.66 -4.22 35.07
C SER A 712 3.97 -4.46 35.81
N ASP A 713 4.34 -5.73 35.84
CA ASP A 713 5.57 -6.19 36.45
C ASP A 713 6.84 -5.65 35.79
N GLN A 714 6.80 -5.52 34.45
CA GLN A 714 7.87 -4.97 33.64
C GLN A 714 8.06 -3.47 33.93
N SER A 715 6.96 -2.70 33.95
CA SER A 715 6.97 -1.29 34.32
C SER A 715 7.51 -1.10 35.74
N LEU A 716 7.07 -1.91 36.71
CA LEU A 716 7.61 -1.86 38.07
C LEU A 716 9.12 -2.15 38.11
N HIS A 717 9.61 -3.14 37.34
CA HIS A 717 11.04 -3.43 37.27
C HIS A 717 11.86 -2.21 36.81
N MET A 718 11.37 -1.51 35.79
CA MET A 718 12.00 -0.28 35.29
C MET A 718 11.96 0.83 36.34
N GLY A 719 10.85 0.97 37.06
CA GLY A 719 10.72 1.94 38.16
C GLY A 719 11.68 1.65 39.31
N LEU A 720 11.80 0.39 39.75
CA LEU A 720 12.77 -0.02 40.77
C LEU A 720 14.22 0.21 40.30
N ARG A 721 14.51 0.01 39.02
CA ARG A 721 15.83 0.33 38.44
C ARG A 721 16.10 1.84 38.45
N ALA A 722 15.11 2.65 38.10
CA ALA A 722 15.22 4.11 38.14
C ALA A 722 15.46 4.61 39.58
N LEU A 723 14.78 4.04 40.59
CA LEU A 723 15.03 4.37 42.00
C LEU A 723 16.48 4.10 42.41
N ARG A 724 17.14 3.06 41.88
CA ARG A 724 18.55 2.79 42.17
C ARG A 724 19.49 3.89 41.71
N TYR A 725 19.19 4.52 40.58
CA TYR A 725 19.98 5.67 40.07
C TYR A 725 19.71 6.97 40.85
N LEU A 726 18.65 7.01 41.65
CA LEU A 726 18.32 8.10 42.58
C LEU A 726 18.78 7.83 44.03
N GLY A 727 19.72 6.89 44.20
CA GLY A 727 20.32 6.61 45.51
C GLY A 727 19.51 5.67 46.42
N PHE A 728 18.51 4.95 45.90
CA PHE A 728 17.84 3.89 46.67
C PHE A 728 18.50 2.52 46.46
N THR A 729 18.81 1.82 47.54
CA THR A 729 19.19 0.40 47.51
C THR A 729 17.94 -0.44 47.73
N ILE A 730 17.77 -1.46 46.88
CA ILE A 730 16.60 -2.34 46.90
C ILE A 730 17.10 -3.77 47.06
N GLN A 731 16.91 -4.35 48.23
CA GLN A 731 17.29 -5.72 48.57
C GLN A 731 16.04 -6.60 48.61
N ARG A 732 16.14 -7.79 48.03
CA ARG A 732 15.07 -8.78 48.05
C ARG A 732 15.31 -9.78 49.18
N GLN A 733 14.33 -9.91 50.07
CA GLN A 733 14.30 -10.91 51.14
C GLN A 733 13.05 -11.78 50.92
N ASP A 734 13.24 -12.96 50.31
CA ASP A 734 12.15 -13.86 49.91
C ASP A 734 11.10 -13.17 49.00
N ARG A 735 9.85 -13.00 49.47
CA ARG A 735 8.76 -12.27 48.78
C ARG A 735 8.70 -10.77 49.09
N TYR A 736 9.57 -10.28 49.97
CA TYR A 736 9.62 -8.90 50.40
C TYR A 736 10.78 -8.12 49.76
N LEU A 737 10.57 -6.82 49.61
CA LEU A 737 11.55 -5.83 49.17
C LEU A 737 11.83 -4.90 50.35
N GLN A 738 13.10 -4.73 50.66
CA GLN A 738 13.60 -3.71 51.59
C GLN A 738 14.24 -2.60 50.77
N ILE A 739 13.79 -1.36 50.98
CA ILE A 739 14.27 -0.17 50.25
C ILE A 739 14.93 0.76 51.26
N ASN A 740 16.22 1.05 51.07
CA ASN A 740 16.98 1.98 51.93
C ASN A 740 17.62 3.09 51.07
N GLN A 741 17.67 4.31 51.56
CA GLN A 741 18.27 5.45 50.85
C GLN A 741 19.74 5.63 51.25
N GLN A 742 20.62 5.78 50.27
CA GLN A 742 22.02 6.16 50.48
C GLN A 742 22.18 7.68 50.34
N PRO A 743 22.96 8.33 51.22
CA PRO A 743 23.31 9.74 51.06
C PRO A 743 24.32 9.91 49.91
N ASN A 744 23.98 10.75 48.92
CA ASN A 744 24.83 11.22 47.81
C ASN A 744 25.24 10.22 46.70
N THR A 745 24.28 9.81 45.87
CA THR A 745 24.57 9.20 44.55
C THR A 745 23.47 9.55 43.54
N GLU A 746 23.40 10.80 43.10
CA GLU A 746 22.67 11.13 41.87
C GLU A 746 23.54 10.74 40.66
N SER A 747 23.05 9.79 39.87
CA SER A 747 23.70 9.36 38.63
C SER A 747 23.20 10.16 37.45
N ALA A 748 24.08 10.54 36.52
CA ALA A 748 23.69 11.12 35.23
C ALA A 748 22.72 10.23 34.42
N LEU A 749 22.61 8.93 34.75
CA LEU A 749 21.70 7.99 34.12
C LEU A 749 20.28 7.98 34.74
N ALA A 750 20.06 8.72 35.84
CA ALA A 750 18.79 8.74 36.55
C ALA A 750 17.65 9.27 35.66
N GLU A 751 17.86 10.41 35.00
CA GLU A 751 16.87 11.02 34.12
C GLU A 751 16.48 10.09 32.96
N THR A 752 17.46 9.47 32.31
CA THR A 752 17.22 8.49 31.25
C THR A 752 16.43 7.28 31.76
N ALA A 753 16.72 6.78 32.97
CA ALA A 753 16.02 5.64 33.55
C ALA A 753 14.56 5.99 33.93
N VAL A 754 14.33 7.19 34.45
CA VAL A 754 12.98 7.71 34.72
C VAL A 754 12.19 7.86 33.43
N ASN A 755 12.78 8.45 32.39
CA ASN A 755 12.11 8.59 31.08
C ASN A 755 11.74 7.23 30.48
N LYS A 756 12.60 6.21 30.63
CA LYS A 756 12.29 4.83 30.22
C LYS A 756 11.12 4.24 31.01
N PHE A 757 11.04 4.48 32.32
CA PHE A 757 9.89 4.06 33.13
C PHE A 757 8.60 4.76 32.67
N LEU A 758 8.63 6.08 32.50
CA LEU A 758 7.46 6.86 32.04
C LEU A 758 6.99 6.43 30.66
N ALA A 759 7.92 6.13 29.74
CA ALA A 759 7.59 5.61 28.41
C ALA A 759 6.94 4.21 28.49
N ALA A 760 7.46 3.31 29.34
CA ALA A 760 6.88 1.98 29.54
C ALA A 760 5.45 2.04 30.12
N VAL A 761 5.21 2.94 31.09
CA VAL A 761 3.88 3.14 31.66
C VAL A 761 2.91 3.75 30.63
N ARG A 762 3.36 4.70 29.79
CA ARG A 762 2.54 5.24 28.69
C ARG A 762 2.15 4.18 27.67
N GLU A 763 3.12 3.38 27.25
CA GLU A 763 2.89 2.27 26.31
C GLU A 763 1.89 1.26 26.90
N GLU A 764 2.04 0.89 28.16
CA GLU A 764 1.12 -0.02 28.85
C GLU A 764 -0.30 0.54 28.94
N GLN A 765 -0.45 1.83 29.30
CA GLN A 765 -1.74 2.50 29.37
C GLN A 765 -2.41 2.59 27.99
N PHE A 766 -1.63 2.90 26.95
CA PHE A 766 -2.10 2.91 25.57
C PHE A 766 -2.61 1.54 25.13
N GLN A 767 -1.85 0.47 25.41
CA GLN A 767 -2.25 -0.90 25.11
C GLN A 767 -3.53 -1.32 25.85
N ARG A 768 -3.64 -1.00 27.15
CA ARG A 768 -4.87 -1.28 27.92
C ARG A 768 -6.07 -0.49 27.41
N GLN A 769 -5.87 0.74 26.95
CA GLN A 769 -6.93 1.54 26.34
C GLN A 769 -7.38 0.91 25.01
N TYR A 770 -6.44 0.47 24.17
CA TYR A 770 -6.75 -0.28 22.96
C TYR A 770 -7.62 -1.51 23.28
N PHE A 771 -7.24 -2.36 24.24
CA PHE A 771 -8.03 -3.56 24.59
C PHE A 771 -9.33 -3.26 25.34
N ALA A 772 -9.45 -2.10 25.99
CA ALA A 772 -10.71 -1.65 26.56
C ALA A 772 -11.72 -1.30 25.46
N GLU A 773 -11.25 -0.78 24.32
CA GLU A 773 -12.07 -0.22 23.24
C GLU A 773 -12.15 -1.13 22.01
N VAL A 774 -11.31 -2.17 21.92
CA VAL A 774 -11.28 -3.09 20.78
C VAL A 774 -12.68 -3.72 20.56
N PRO A 775 -13.17 -3.75 19.31
CA PRO A 775 -14.45 -4.40 19.01
C PRO A 775 -14.45 -5.87 19.41
N ILE A 776 -15.58 -6.34 19.96
CA ILE A 776 -15.75 -7.76 20.33
C ILE A 776 -15.55 -8.68 19.12
N SER A 777 -15.91 -8.20 17.94
CA SER A 777 -15.72 -8.87 16.66
C SER A 777 -14.25 -9.14 16.33
N THR A 778 -13.34 -8.21 16.66
CA THR A 778 -11.89 -8.40 16.51
C THR A 778 -11.37 -9.51 17.42
N ILE A 779 -11.84 -9.54 18.68
CA ILE A 779 -11.50 -10.60 19.63
C ILE A 779 -12.05 -11.95 19.13
N GLN A 780 -13.28 -11.98 18.61
CA GLN A 780 -13.90 -13.17 18.01
C GLN A 780 -13.15 -13.67 16.77
N ALA A 781 -12.67 -12.77 15.90
CA ALA A 781 -11.88 -13.14 14.73
C ALA A 781 -10.55 -13.82 15.13
N ILE A 782 -9.89 -13.29 16.15
CA ILE A 782 -8.64 -13.87 16.69
C ILE A 782 -8.91 -15.21 17.37
N ALA A 783 -9.99 -15.33 18.11
CA ALA A 783 -10.46 -16.58 18.70
C ALA A 783 -10.74 -17.66 17.64
N CYS A 784 -11.37 -17.28 16.53
CA CYS A 784 -11.63 -18.18 15.39
C CYS A 784 -10.31 -18.69 14.79
N ASN A 785 -9.32 -17.79 14.62
CA ASN A 785 -7.98 -18.14 14.13
C ASN A 785 -7.26 -19.15 15.05
N ILE A 786 -7.31 -18.96 16.37
CA ILE A 786 -6.72 -19.90 17.35
C ILE A 786 -7.39 -21.27 17.29
N SER A 787 -8.72 -21.29 17.22
CA SER A 787 -9.52 -22.53 17.13
C SER A 787 -9.15 -23.33 15.88
N TYR A 788 -8.93 -22.63 14.78
CA TYR A 788 -8.48 -23.20 13.51
C TYR A 788 -7.05 -23.73 13.59
N GLN A 789 -6.11 -22.98 14.18
CA GLN A 789 -4.71 -23.40 14.36
C GLN A 789 -4.58 -24.67 15.21
N LEU A 790 -5.40 -24.82 16.25
CA LEU A 790 -5.43 -26.02 17.09
C LEU A 790 -6.04 -27.22 16.35
N ALA A 791 -7.08 -26.99 15.54
CA ALA A 791 -7.65 -28.04 14.68
C ALA A 791 -6.63 -28.58 13.67
N VAL A 792 -5.74 -27.72 13.15
CA VAL A 792 -4.69 -28.10 12.18
C VAL A 792 -3.49 -28.80 12.85
N THR A 793 -3.14 -28.46 14.09
CA THR A 793 -2.00 -29.06 14.83
C THR A 793 -2.32 -30.38 15.53
N SER A 794 -3.59 -30.79 15.53
CA SER A 794 -4.06 -32.08 16.06
C SER A 794 -3.95 -33.23 15.05
N TYR A 795 -3.30 -33.00 13.90
CA TYR A 795 -3.12 -33.94 12.79
C TYR A 795 -1.65 -34.19 12.46
#